data_AF-A0A853AI51-F1
#
_entry.id   AF-A0A853AI51-F1
#
_cell.length_a   1.000
_cell.length_b   1.000
_cell.length_c   1.000
_cell.angle_alpha   90.00
_cell.angle_beta   90.00
_cell.angle_gamma   90.00
#
_symmetry.space_group_name_H-M   'P 1'
#
loop_
_entity.id
_entity.type
_entity.pdbx_description
1 polymer ?
#
loop_
_entity_poly.entity_id
_entity_poly.type
_entity_poly.pdbx_seq_one_letter_code
_entity_poly.pdbx_strand_id
1 'polypeptide(L)'
;MRFNVLGPLELLVEGEPVPLGGLRQRSTLGYLLLNANKAVATSQLLRALWGDRTPPTARKMLQNAVSGLRTTLAVHGTGDAEVLTHAPGYLLRVGEDSVDLTRFHAIVEEGRAELSSGSWDSAARTLRRALELWRGPALADLVETGIDWPELTALQNARLAALEDDVEAELAAGRHHEVVRELETAVETEPPREKLCGQLMLALYRCGRQADALSVYRRTRTRLISEFGLDPGQHLQQLERAILNQDPSLNRSAADPVRGAPHVPRPREEVSALPARHGTERGPAAPPVTERKWVSALLVQTEPARTADGGPDPEDVDQLFRQLTTVLREEVSRFGGTLHSTFGAVWFAAFGARRTYEDDAERAIRAGFAIRRRLEAQPGVAPRVAVATGEALVTNPPEGGQAEVSGDVLDSCMRLLATVRPGEMRVCETTRLASRGAVTYDESGPSAGDVIAVRPEHEAATVSLPFVARERELAVLDRLLHDVRERRSPQLVTLLGEPGIGKTRLLNEFRTSAEASGRARCLVGRTPRFGWNAPLTALADVVKASCGISSTDSTAIAMRKLTRCVEDLVDDEETAAWLLTYLRPLAGLQDDSRGPDAVGEAFEAWRRFLEELAAREPLVIVLEDLQSADERLVNFVADLDERLGPVPLLVVATARPELLHRRPSWGCGKRDVTTLTVGPLSRDETWRLLETLLARHGLCQRIADGVPHLDESRFRHELIDRVGGNPLFAVEHVRMLRNELLPGRELAIPSLTVSGAAPSPSASADCQVRLPQAVYNIIAARLDTLSRAEKSVLQDAAVFDRVVWAEPIAAISGLGRGETADQLNYLERRGFLVRTRQRSRNREVKFEFRHSLVREVAYSQLPRSDRADKHQRCAAWLETAGVETALVEHHRHRSELASRANG
;
A
#
# COMPACT_ATOMS: atom_id res chain seq x y z
N MET A 1 5.32 44.12 33.02
CA MET A 1 6.17 42.90 33.18
C MET A 1 6.24 42.15 31.85
N ARG A 2 7.29 41.38 31.57
CA ARG A 2 7.39 40.52 30.38
C ARG A 2 7.84 39.10 30.76
N PHE A 3 7.20 38.10 30.16
CA PHE A 3 7.50 36.69 30.29
C PHE A 3 8.03 36.16 28.98
N ASN A 4 9.10 35.40 29.11
CA ASN A 4 9.96 34.99 28.01
C ASN A 4 10.02 33.46 28.05
N VAL A 5 9.27 32.78 27.17
CA VAL A 5 9.17 31.31 27.10
C VAL A 5 9.75 30.71 25.81
N LEU A 6 10.00 31.53 24.78
CA LEU A 6 10.61 31.13 23.51
C LEU A 6 12.15 31.06 23.63
N GLY A 7 12.63 30.30 24.60
CA GLY A 7 14.01 30.25 25.08
C GLY A 7 14.02 29.85 26.55
N PRO A 8 15.11 30.07 27.30
CA PRO A 8 15.10 29.93 28.75
C PRO A 8 14.00 30.77 29.38
N LEU A 9 13.32 30.20 30.40
CA LEU A 9 12.26 30.88 31.14
C LEU A 9 12.80 32.10 31.88
N GLU A 10 12.36 33.28 31.44
CA GLU A 10 12.73 34.55 32.06
C GLU A 10 11.49 35.38 32.42
N LEU A 11 11.58 36.08 33.56
CA LEU A 11 10.66 37.13 33.95
C LEU A 11 11.44 38.45 33.98
N LEU A 12 11.03 39.39 33.13
CA LEU A 12 11.64 40.72 33.05
C LEU A 12 10.70 41.78 33.63
N VAL A 13 11.24 42.63 34.49
CA VAL A 13 10.53 43.79 35.05
C VAL A 13 11.37 45.03 34.77
N GLU A 14 10.79 45.99 34.05
CA GLU A 14 11.50 47.17 33.53
C GLU A 14 12.76 46.84 32.69
N GLY A 15 12.84 45.61 32.15
CA GLY A 15 13.99 45.14 31.36
C GLY A 15 15.00 44.30 32.15
N GLU A 16 14.89 44.25 33.48
CA GLU A 16 15.81 43.50 34.34
C GLU A 16 15.27 42.10 34.70
N PRO A 17 16.11 41.04 34.70
CA PRO A 17 15.69 39.69 35.04
C PRO A 17 15.41 39.52 36.53
N VAL A 18 14.22 39.02 36.85
CA VAL A 18 13.81 38.69 38.22
C VAL A 18 14.11 37.22 38.50
N PRO A 19 14.80 36.89 39.62
CA PRO A 19 15.10 35.51 39.97
C PRO A 19 13.80 34.74 40.27
N LEU A 20 13.52 33.76 39.42
CA LEU A 20 12.47 32.77 39.66
C LEU A 20 13.02 31.70 40.63
N GLY A 21 12.19 31.25 41.58
CA GLY A 21 12.62 30.30 42.62
C GLY A 21 13.04 28.92 42.09
N GLY A 22 13.07 27.92 42.97
CA GLY A 22 13.53 26.57 42.61
C GLY A 22 12.77 25.92 41.45
N LEU A 23 13.30 24.83 40.91
CA LEU A 23 12.80 24.15 39.70
C LEU A 23 11.27 24.02 39.67
N ARG A 24 10.64 23.57 40.76
CA ARG A 24 9.17 23.39 40.84
C ARG A 24 8.38 24.68 40.66
N GLN A 25 8.90 25.81 41.12
CA GLN A 25 8.29 27.12 40.93
C GLN A 25 8.39 27.55 39.47
N ARG A 26 9.58 27.41 38.86
CA ARG A 26 9.82 27.69 37.43
C ARG A 26 8.97 26.82 36.52
N SER A 27 8.92 25.52 36.76
CA SER A 27 8.09 24.58 35.98
C SER A 27 6.60 24.88 36.13
N THR A 28 6.13 25.25 37.33
CA THR A 28 4.72 25.65 37.52
C THR A 28 4.40 26.90 36.70
N LEU A 29 5.29 27.91 36.72
CA LEU A 29 5.13 29.13 35.93
C LEU A 29 5.19 28.84 34.43
N GLY A 30 6.18 28.06 33.97
CA GLY A 30 6.34 27.69 32.57
C GLY A 30 5.08 26.99 32.03
N TYR A 31 4.54 26.01 32.76
CA TYR A 31 3.33 25.30 32.33
C TYR A 31 2.08 26.20 32.32
N LEU A 32 1.97 27.12 33.28
CA LEU A 32 0.89 28.10 33.31
C LEU A 32 1.03 29.16 32.20
N LEU A 33 2.24 29.53 31.80
CA LEU A 33 2.49 30.46 30.69
C LEU A 33 2.17 29.84 29.33
N LEU A 34 2.47 28.55 29.14
CA LEU A 34 2.02 27.80 27.94
C LEU A 34 0.48 27.73 27.85
N ASN A 35 -0.19 27.86 29.00
CA ASN A 35 -1.65 27.89 29.13
C ASN A 35 -2.15 29.27 29.63
N ALA A 36 -1.48 30.35 29.23
CA ALA A 36 -1.80 31.70 29.67
C ALA A 36 -3.29 32.02 29.48
N ASN A 37 -3.90 32.69 30.46
CA ASN A 37 -5.31 33.07 30.48
C ASN A 37 -6.32 31.89 30.42
N LYS A 38 -5.88 30.64 30.60
CA LYS A 38 -6.73 29.45 30.71
C LYS A 38 -6.63 28.83 32.10
N ALA A 39 -7.70 28.20 32.56
CA ALA A 39 -7.71 27.47 33.83
C ALA A 39 -7.08 26.08 33.65
N VAL A 40 -6.01 25.79 34.39
CA VAL A 40 -5.30 24.51 34.38
C VAL A 40 -5.67 23.72 35.62
N ALA A 41 -6.13 22.48 35.43
CA ALA A 41 -6.55 21.64 36.55
C ALA A 41 -5.36 21.27 37.45
N THR A 42 -5.62 21.13 38.76
CA THR A 42 -4.56 20.73 39.71
C THR A 42 -3.95 19.38 39.32
N SER A 43 -4.75 18.42 38.85
CA SER A 43 -4.28 17.12 38.37
C SER A 43 -3.34 17.23 37.15
N GLN A 44 -3.60 18.16 36.24
CA GLN A 44 -2.73 18.41 35.08
C GLN A 44 -1.39 18.99 35.50
N LEU A 45 -1.38 19.98 36.41
CA LEU A 45 -0.14 20.53 36.96
C LEU A 45 0.67 19.48 37.71
N LEU A 46 0.02 18.61 38.50
CA LEU A 46 0.72 17.51 39.17
C LEU A 46 1.35 16.54 38.16
N ARG A 47 0.61 16.16 37.10
CA ARG A 47 1.13 15.29 36.05
C ARG A 47 2.28 15.94 35.28
N ALA A 48 2.17 17.21 34.91
CA ALA A 48 3.20 17.94 34.18
C ALA A 48 4.50 18.07 34.99
N LEU A 49 4.40 18.24 36.31
CA LEU A 49 5.57 18.43 37.16
C LEU A 49 6.25 17.10 37.56
N TRP A 50 5.50 16.02 37.77
CA TRP A 50 6.04 14.76 38.32
C TRP A 50 5.88 13.52 37.42
N GLY A 51 5.19 13.62 36.29
CA GLY A 51 4.93 12.47 35.39
C GLY A 51 4.23 11.31 36.12
N ASP A 52 4.66 10.09 35.83
CA ASP A 52 4.11 8.86 36.42
C ASP A 52 4.56 8.61 37.87
N ARG A 53 5.49 9.41 38.40
CA ARG A 53 6.04 9.27 39.77
C ARG A 53 5.62 10.44 40.66
N THR A 54 4.32 10.64 40.84
CA THR A 54 3.78 11.71 41.69
C THR A 54 3.92 11.35 43.19
N PRO A 55 4.70 12.09 44.00
CA PRO A 55 4.83 11.82 45.42
C PRO A 55 3.55 12.18 46.19
N PRO A 56 3.27 11.55 47.35
CA PRO A 56 2.08 11.85 48.16
C PRO A 56 2.04 13.32 48.64
N THR A 57 3.20 13.99 48.73
CA THR A 57 3.32 15.40 49.11
C THR A 57 3.19 16.39 47.93
N ALA A 58 2.99 15.92 46.69
CA ALA A 58 3.04 16.75 45.48
C ALA A 58 2.04 17.92 45.50
N ARG A 59 0.81 17.70 46.01
CA ARG A 59 -0.20 18.77 46.12
C ARG A 59 0.27 19.91 47.03
N LYS A 60 0.91 19.58 48.16
CA LYS A 60 1.48 20.58 49.08
C LYS A 60 2.66 21.31 48.45
N MET A 61 3.50 20.59 47.70
CA MET A 61 4.63 21.19 46.96
C MET A 61 4.15 22.16 45.86
N LEU A 62 3.08 21.82 45.13
CA LEU A 62 2.46 22.69 44.14
C LEU A 62 1.87 23.96 44.78
N GLN A 63 1.17 23.83 45.91
CA GLN A 63 0.66 24.97 46.67
C GLN A 63 1.79 25.91 47.11
N ASN A 64 2.92 25.36 47.58
CA ASN A 64 4.10 26.15 47.93
C ASN A 64 4.70 26.87 46.71
N ALA A 65 4.78 26.19 45.56
CA ALA A 65 5.25 26.80 44.32
C ALA A 65 4.33 27.96 43.88
N VAL A 66 3.00 27.78 43.91
CA VAL A 66 2.03 28.83 43.60
C VAL A 66 2.11 30.01 44.58
N SER A 67 2.27 29.72 45.88
CA SER A 67 2.47 30.76 46.91
C SER A 67 3.73 31.58 46.63
N GLY A 68 4.84 30.91 46.31
CA GLY A 68 6.09 31.56 45.91
C GLY A 68 5.93 32.42 44.66
N LEU A 69 5.22 31.93 43.64
CA LEU A 69 4.92 32.72 42.43
C LEU A 69 4.09 33.97 42.74
N ARG A 70 3.06 33.86 43.58
CA ARG A 70 2.26 35.02 44.00
C ARG A 70 3.10 36.06 44.71
N THR A 71 4.01 35.66 45.60
CA THR A 71 4.93 36.58 46.25
C THR A 71 5.86 37.25 45.25
N THR A 72 6.50 36.50 44.35
CA THR A 72 7.40 37.06 43.33
C THR A 72 6.66 38.05 42.41
N LEU A 73 5.45 37.71 41.97
CA LEU A 73 4.65 38.59 41.09
C LEU A 73 4.12 39.83 41.83
N ALA A 74 3.74 39.71 43.11
CA ALA A 74 3.24 40.84 43.90
C ALA A 74 4.35 41.83 44.30
N VAL A 75 5.57 41.34 44.56
CA VAL A 75 6.72 42.20 44.93
C VAL A 75 7.17 43.08 43.76
N HIS A 76 7.08 42.56 42.54
CA HIS A 76 7.60 43.24 41.36
C HIS A 76 6.53 43.78 40.40
N GLY A 77 5.24 43.52 40.67
CA GLY A 77 4.15 43.73 39.70
C GLY A 77 3.17 44.84 40.06
N THR A 78 2.82 45.63 39.04
CA THR A 78 1.78 46.68 39.03
C THR A 78 0.38 46.16 38.60
N GLY A 79 0.08 44.88 38.84
CA GLY A 79 -1.23 44.27 38.54
C GLY A 79 -1.39 43.60 37.16
N ASP A 80 -0.33 43.57 36.33
CA ASP A 80 -0.38 43.03 34.96
C ASP A 80 -0.35 41.49 34.87
N ALA A 81 0.02 40.81 35.96
CA ALA A 81 0.17 39.36 36.01
C ALA A 81 -0.26 38.81 37.38
N GLU A 82 -1.23 37.90 37.42
CA GLU A 82 -1.74 37.31 38.66
C GLU A 82 -2.07 35.82 38.53
N VAL A 83 -1.64 35.02 39.51
CA VAL A 83 -2.03 33.60 39.60
C VAL A 83 -3.27 33.46 40.48
N LEU A 84 -4.41 33.19 39.85
CA LEU A 84 -5.71 33.02 40.50
C LEU A 84 -5.98 31.55 40.80
N THR A 85 -6.59 31.29 41.95
CA THR A 85 -7.18 29.98 42.22
C THR A 85 -8.54 29.93 41.53
N HIS A 86 -8.68 29.07 40.53
CA HIS A 86 -9.91 28.95 39.74
C HIS A 86 -10.21 27.47 39.51
N ALA A 87 -11.32 26.97 40.07
CA ALA A 87 -11.65 25.54 40.02
C ALA A 87 -11.71 25.04 38.56
N PRO A 88 -11.11 23.87 38.23
CA PRO A 88 -10.52 22.86 39.12
C PRO A 88 -9.01 23.01 39.43
N GLY A 89 -8.41 24.20 39.29
CA GLY A 89 -7.01 24.43 39.66
C GLY A 89 -6.58 25.90 39.68
N TYR A 90 -5.68 26.28 38.78
CA TYR A 90 -5.04 27.60 38.77
C TYR A 90 -5.08 28.23 37.38
N LEU A 91 -5.20 29.55 37.33
CA LEU A 91 -5.16 30.34 36.10
C LEU A 91 -4.10 31.43 36.28
N LEU A 92 -3.20 31.58 35.32
CA LEU A 92 -2.30 32.73 35.24
C LEU A 92 -2.94 33.77 34.31
N ARG A 93 -3.41 34.88 34.89
CA ARG A 93 -3.93 36.02 34.14
C ARG A 93 -2.76 36.93 33.80
N VAL A 94 -2.54 37.17 32.51
CA VAL A 94 -1.45 38.00 31.99
C VAL A 94 -1.92 38.75 30.75
N GLY A 95 -1.45 39.99 30.56
CA GLY A 95 -1.76 40.78 29.36
C GLY A 95 -1.25 40.08 28.08
N GLU A 96 -1.99 40.21 26.97
CA GLU A 96 -1.68 39.49 25.72
C GLU A 96 -0.28 39.81 25.17
N ASP A 97 0.20 41.05 25.32
CA ASP A 97 1.54 41.47 24.90
C ASP A 97 2.65 41.19 25.93
N SER A 98 2.30 40.64 27.09
CA SER A 98 3.27 40.39 28.15
C SER A 98 4.03 39.07 27.99
N VAL A 99 3.56 38.15 27.15
CA VAL A 99 4.21 36.86 26.89
C VAL A 99 4.73 36.83 25.44
N ASP A 100 6.02 36.53 25.26
CA ASP A 100 6.64 36.42 23.93
C ASP A 100 5.93 35.39 23.01
N LEU A 101 5.42 34.29 23.58
CA LEU A 101 4.61 33.29 22.88
C LEU A 101 3.34 33.87 22.25
N THR A 102 2.57 34.67 22.99
CA THR A 102 1.32 35.26 22.47
C THR A 102 1.63 36.26 21.36
N ARG A 103 2.71 37.05 21.52
CA ARG A 103 3.20 37.97 20.50
C ARG A 103 3.67 37.25 19.25
N PHE A 104 4.37 36.12 19.39
CA PHE A 104 4.77 35.28 18.28
C PHE A 104 3.56 34.82 17.46
N HIS A 105 2.52 34.29 18.13
CA HIS A 105 1.30 33.87 17.43
C HIS A 105 0.60 35.03 16.71
N ALA A 106 0.49 36.20 17.34
CA ALA A 106 -0.14 37.37 16.72
C ALA A 106 0.61 37.84 15.46
N ILE A 107 1.95 37.92 15.52
CA ILE A 107 2.78 38.36 14.38
C ILE A 107 2.77 37.30 13.26
N VAL A 108 2.76 36.00 13.59
CA VAL A 108 2.65 34.93 12.57
C VAL A 108 1.33 35.01 11.80
N GLU A 109 0.22 35.26 12.49
CA GLU A 109 -1.09 35.41 11.83
C GLU A 109 -1.15 36.66 10.94
N GLU A 110 -0.54 37.77 11.37
CA GLU A 110 -0.35 38.96 10.53
C GLU A 110 0.47 38.64 9.27
N GLY A 111 1.60 37.97 9.43
CA GLY A 111 2.46 37.56 8.31
C GLY A 111 1.78 36.59 7.32
N ARG A 112 0.94 35.68 7.82
CA ARG A 112 0.13 34.79 6.96
C ARG A 112 -0.96 35.52 6.20
N ALA A 113 -1.57 36.54 6.79
CA ALA A 113 -2.53 37.39 6.10
C ALA A 113 -1.85 38.18 4.97
N GLU A 114 -0.64 38.71 5.22
CA GLU A 114 0.17 39.38 4.21
C GLU A 114 0.59 38.42 3.09
N LEU A 115 1.02 37.19 3.42
CA LEU A 115 1.36 36.13 2.46
C LEU A 115 0.14 35.83 1.57
N SER A 116 -1.03 35.60 2.17
CA SER A 116 -2.26 35.29 1.43
C SER A 116 -2.71 36.42 0.50
N SER A 117 -2.38 37.68 0.84
CA SER A 117 -2.68 38.87 0.03
C SER A 117 -1.72 39.10 -1.14
N GLY A 118 -0.64 38.31 -1.24
CA GLY A 118 0.42 38.50 -2.23
C GLY A 118 1.45 39.58 -1.89
N SER A 119 1.45 40.06 -0.65
CA SER A 119 2.38 41.09 -0.16
C SER A 119 3.68 40.46 0.35
N TRP A 120 4.41 39.75 -0.54
CA TRP A 120 5.54 38.89 -0.18
C TRP A 120 6.64 39.60 0.64
N ASP A 121 6.99 40.83 0.29
CA ASP A 121 8.00 41.64 1.01
C ASP A 121 7.55 42.06 2.42
N SER A 122 6.25 42.26 2.62
CA SER A 122 5.71 42.55 3.95
C SER A 122 5.69 41.27 4.78
N ALA A 123 5.16 40.19 4.19
CA ALA A 123 5.04 38.89 4.83
C ALA A 123 6.39 38.37 5.35
N ALA A 124 7.44 38.43 4.53
CA ALA A 124 8.80 38.01 4.95
C ALA A 124 9.34 38.86 6.11
N ARG A 125 9.14 40.20 6.09
CA ARG A 125 9.59 41.07 7.20
C ARG A 125 8.83 40.77 8.49
N THR A 126 7.53 40.54 8.41
CA THR A 126 6.66 40.26 9.55
C THR A 126 6.98 38.88 10.14
N LEU A 127 7.10 37.84 9.32
CA LEU A 127 7.43 36.48 9.77
C LEU A 127 8.83 36.38 10.35
N ARG A 128 9.84 37.05 9.75
CA ARG A 128 11.18 37.14 10.32
C ARG A 128 11.19 37.79 11.70
N ARG A 129 10.43 38.88 11.90
CA ARG A 129 10.26 39.51 13.23
C ARG A 129 9.62 38.56 14.25
N ALA A 130 8.73 37.66 13.84
CA ALA A 130 8.20 36.64 14.73
C ALA A 130 9.28 35.62 15.13
N LEU A 131 10.07 35.14 14.16
CA LEU A 131 11.15 34.18 14.39
C LEU A 131 12.27 34.76 15.27
N GLU A 132 12.55 36.06 15.20
CA GLU A 132 13.51 36.78 16.07
C GLU A 132 13.12 36.77 17.55
N LEU A 133 11.86 36.49 17.91
CA LEU A 133 11.45 36.32 19.31
C LEU A 133 12.04 35.06 19.95
N TRP A 134 12.47 34.10 19.14
CA TRP A 134 13.04 32.84 19.60
C TRP A 134 14.52 33.00 19.96
N ARG A 135 14.84 32.81 21.23
CA ARG A 135 16.20 32.88 21.80
C ARG A 135 16.85 31.49 21.94
N GLY A 136 16.16 30.42 21.55
CA GLY A 136 16.60 29.04 21.67
C GLY A 136 15.42 28.07 21.68
N PRO A 137 15.63 26.79 22.08
CA PRO A 137 14.53 25.87 22.38
C PRO A 137 13.60 26.45 23.45
N ALA A 138 12.29 26.26 23.29
CA ALA A 138 11.30 26.76 24.24
C ALA A 138 11.51 26.13 25.62
N LEU A 139 11.55 26.96 26.66
CA LEU A 139 11.81 26.58 28.06
C LEU A 139 13.07 25.69 28.21
N ALA A 140 14.16 26.02 27.51
CA ALA A 140 15.39 25.22 27.49
C ALA A 140 15.92 24.84 28.89
N ASP A 141 15.85 25.78 29.85
CA ASP A 141 16.23 25.57 31.25
C ASP A 141 15.42 24.48 31.96
N LEU A 142 14.17 24.29 31.54
CA LEU A 142 13.28 23.26 32.07
C LEU A 142 13.50 21.94 31.33
N VAL A 143 13.64 21.98 30.01
CA VAL A 143 13.90 20.79 29.18
C VAL A 143 15.19 20.09 29.61
N GLU A 144 16.26 20.82 29.88
CA GLU A 144 17.53 20.27 30.38
C GLU A 144 17.39 19.53 31.71
N THR A 145 16.36 19.83 32.50
CA THR A 145 16.07 19.13 33.78
C THR A 145 15.17 17.90 33.61
N GLY A 146 14.83 17.53 32.38
CA GLY A 146 14.03 16.35 32.04
C GLY A 146 12.54 16.62 31.87
N ILE A 147 12.13 17.87 31.60
CA ILE A 147 10.74 18.21 31.29
C ILE A 147 10.47 18.01 29.80
N ASP A 148 9.42 17.24 29.47
CA ASP A 148 9.09 16.77 28.13
C ASP A 148 7.61 17.02 27.76
N TRP A 149 7.07 18.17 28.13
CA TRP A 149 5.65 18.49 27.91
C TRP A 149 5.26 18.47 26.41
N PRO A 150 4.13 17.86 26.02
CA PRO A 150 3.65 17.84 24.64
C PRO A 150 3.50 19.24 24.00
N GLU A 151 3.17 20.24 24.81
CA GLU A 151 3.03 21.64 24.41
C GLU A 151 4.35 22.21 23.85
N LEU A 152 5.51 21.72 24.29
CA LEU A 152 6.82 22.15 23.79
C LEU A 152 7.06 21.65 22.36
N THR A 153 6.68 20.41 22.05
CA THR A 153 6.73 19.86 20.69
C THR A 153 5.77 20.61 19.76
N ALA A 154 4.56 20.92 20.23
CA ALA A 154 3.60 21.72 19.46
C ALA A 154 4.15 23.13 19.15
N LEU A 155 4.83 23.74 20.12
CA LEU A 155 5.46 25.05 19.97
C LEU A 155 6.63 25.02 18.99
N GLN A 156 7.48 23.99 19.05
CA GLN A 156 8.56 23.78 18.08
C GLN A 156 8.00 23.60 16.65
N ASN A 157 6.92 22.84 16.50
CA ASN A 157 6.23 22.69 15.21
C ASN A 157 5.65 24.01 14.68
N ALA A 158 5.14 24.87 15.56
CA ALA A 158 4.65 26.20 15.21
C ALA A 158 5.78 27.11 14.72
N ARG A 159 6.97 27.05 15.34
CA ARG A 159 8.18 27.75 14.88
C ARG A 159 8.55 27.34 13.46
N LEU A 160 8.63 26.03 13.22
CA LEU A 160 9.02 25.48 11.92
C LEU A 160 7.99 25.83 10.84
N ALA A 161 6.70 25.87 11.18
CA ALA A 161 5.66 26.33 10.25
C ALA A 161 5.81 27.82 9.91
N ALA A 162 6.13 28.67 10.89
CA ALA A 162 6.42 30.08 10.62
C ALA A 162 7.68 30.27 9.76
N LEU A 163 8.70 29.44 9.94
CA LEU A 163 9.88 29.42 9.06
C LEU A 163 9.53 28.99 7.63
N GLU A 164 8.70 27.97 7.47
CA GLU A 164 8.21 27.57 6.14
C GLU A 164 7.43 28.71 5.47
N ASP A 165 6.60 29.44 6.21
CA ASP A 165 5.85 30.58 5.68
C ASP A 165 6.80 31.75 5.30
N ASP A 166 7.84 32.05 6.10
CA ASP A 166 8.86 33.08 5.80
C ASP A 166 9.61 32.74 4.52
N VAL A 167 10.09 31.50 4.42
CA VAL A 167 10.82 31.01 3.25
C VAL A 167 9.94 31.04 2.00
N GLU A 168 8.65 30.73 2.12
CA GLU A 168 7.70 30.81 1.03
C GLU A 168 7.58 32.26 0.51
N ALA A 169 7.47 33.24 1.42
CA ALA A 169 7.48 34.66 1.08
C ALA A 169 8.79 35.08 0.40
N GLU A 170 9.93 34.64 0.92
CA GLU A 170 11.26 34.96 0.39
C GLU A 170 11.50 34.38 -1.01
N LEU A 171 11.09 33.13 -1.23
CA LEU A 171 11.14 32.49 -2.55
C LEU A 171 10.21 33.17 -3.54
N ALA A 172 9.01 33.61 -3.12
CA ALA A 172 8.08 34.37 -3.95
C ALA A 172 8.64 35.75 -4.34
N ALA A 173 9.31 36.43 -3.41
CA ALA A 173 9.99 37.71 -3.63
C ALA A 173 11.30 37.58 -4.44
N GLY A 174 11.72 36.35 -4.79
CA GLY A 174 12.90 36.10 -5.61
C GLY A 174 14.22 36.10 -4.84
N ARG A 175 14.23 36.16 -3.50
CA ARG A 175 15.43 36.17 -2.64
C ARG A 175 15.90 34.76 -2.28
N HIS A 176 15.98 33.89 -3.29
CA HIS A 176 16.30 32.47 -3.13
C HIS A 176 17.72 32.20 -2.59
N HIS A 177 18.68 33.10 -2.82
CA HIS A 177 20.04 32.95 -2.28
C HIS A 177 20.12 33.18 -0.76
N GLU A 178 19.24 34.02 -0.21
CA GLU A 178 19.30 34.43 1.20
C GLU A 178 18.83 33.32 2.15
N VAL A 179 17.95 32.44 1.67
CA VAL A 179 17.33 31.37 2.48
C VAL A 179 18.07 30.02 2.47
N VAL A 180 19.03 29.81 1.56
CA VAL A 180 19.67 28.48 1.38
C VAL A 180 20.34 27.98 2.66
N ARG A 181 21.15 28.81 3.31
CA ARG A 181 21.93 28.39 4.50
C ARG A 181 21.03 28.05 5.68
N GLU A 182 19.96 28.83 5.87
CA GLU A 182 18.97 28.62 6.92
C GLU A 182 18.19 27.32 6.67
N LEU A 183 17.77 27.08 5.43
CA LEU A 183 17.11 25.84 5.02
C LEU A 183 18.01 24.60 5.12
N GLU A 184 19.30 24.70 4.79
CA GLU A 184 20.26 23.60 4.97
C GLU A 184 20.31 23.17 6.45
N THR A 185 20.35 24.15 7.37
CA THR A 185 20.38 23.90 8.82
C THR A 185 19.05 23.29 9.31
N ALA A 186 17.93 23.82 8.83
CA ALA A 186 16.60 23.34 9.21
C ALA A 186 16.33 21.93 8.71
N VAL A 187 16.70 21.59 7.47
CA VAL A 187 16.53 20.26 6.89
C VAL A 187 17.44 19.22 7.54
N GLU A 188 18.63 19.62 8.02
CA GLU A 188 19.51 18.72 8.78
C GLU A 188 18.96 18.39 10.17
N THR A 189 18.29 19.36 10.79
CA THR A 189 17.70 19.21 12.13
C THR A 189 16.35 18.51 12.10
N GLU A 190 15.55 18.72 11.04
CA GLU A 190 14.21 18.15 10.86
C GLU A 190 14.08 17.37 9.53
N PRO A 191 14.82 16.26 9.35
CA PRO A 191 14.85 15.51 8.09
C PRO A 191 13.49 15.02 7.55
N PRO A 192 12.50 14.62 8.38
CA PRO A 192 11.22 14.14 7.85
C PRO A 192 10.28 15.26 7.37
N ARG A 193 10.63 16.54 7.56
CA ARG A 193 9.75 17.66 7.19
C ARG A 193 9.89 18.01 5.71
N GLU A 194 9.08 17.34 4.89
CA GLU A 194 9.16 17.41 3.43
C GLU A 194 8.98 18.81 2.83
N LYS A 195 8.18 19.70 3.46
CA LYS A 195 7.97 21.08 2.96
C LYS A 195 9.29 21.87 2.96
N LEU A 196 10.05 21.83 4.05
CA LEU A 196 11.39 22.43 4.13
C LEU A 196 12.36 21.82 3.10
N CYS A 197 12.32 20.51 2.91
CA CYS A 197 13.13 19.84 1.88
C CYS A 197 12.79 20.37 0.48
N GLY A 198 11.50 20.51 0.16
CA GLY A 198 11.04 21.06 -1.12
C GLY A 198 11.45 22.52 -1.32
N GLN A 199 11.36 23.34 -0.27
CA GLN A 199 11.80 24.73 -0.30
C GLN A 199 13.31 24.84 -0.54
N LEU A 200 14.13 23.99 0.11
CA LEU A 200 15.57 23.92 -0.13
C LEU A 200 15.90 23.49 -1.56
N MET A 201 15.21 22.46 -2.06
CA MET A 201 15.36 22.02 -3.44
C MET A 201 15.06 23.14 -4.44
N LEU A 202 13.98 23.88 -4.24
CA LEU A 202 13.59 24.99 -5.10
C LEU A 202 14.60 26.15 -5.03
N ALA A 203 15.06 26.50 -3.83
CA ALA A 203 16.08 27.52 -3.61
C ALA A 203 17.39 27.18 -4.32
N LEU A 204 17.91 25.96 -4.13
CA LEU A 204 19.13 25.45 -4.76
C LEU A 204 19.01 25.42 -6.28
N TYR A 205 17.87 24.95 -6.81
CA TYR A 205 17.61 24.95 -8.24
C TYR A 205 17.64 26.36 -8.84
N ARG A 206 16.97 27.33 -8.20
CA ARG A 206 16.97 28.74 -8.64
C ARG A 206 18.36 29.40 -8.55
N CYS A 207 19.22 28.93 -7.65
CA CYS A 207 20.64 29.32 -7.58
C CYS A 207 21.51 28.66 -8.69
N GLY A 208 20.92 27.86 -9.59
CA GLY A 208 21.66 27.09 -10.60
C GLY A 208 22.34 25.81 -10.08
N ARG A 209 22.10 25.45 -8.81
CA ARG A 209 22.69 24.27 -8.15
C ARG A 209 21.78 23.05 -8.29
N GLN A 210 21.46 22.66 -9.53
CA GLN A 210 20.51 21.57 -9.83
C GLN A 210 20.93 20.23 -9.20
N ALA A 211 22.22 19.89 -9.26
CA ALA A 211 22.74 18.65 -8.68
C ALA A 211 22.53 18.59 -7.16
N ASP A 212 22.74 19.71 -6.47
CA ASP A 212 22.55 19.81 -5.02
C ASP A 212 21.06 19.69 -4.65
N ALA A 213 20.18 20.33 -5.42
CA ALA A 213 18.73 20.18 -5.25
C ALA A 213 18.28 18.70 -5.36
N LEU A 214 18.77 17.97 -6.36
CA LEU A 214 18.47 16.54 -6.50
C LEU A 214 19.15 15.67 -5.42
N SER A 215 20.30 16.10 -4.90
CA SER A 215 20.97 15.45 -3.78
C SER A 215 20.15 15.54 -2.50
N VAL A 216 19.55 16.71 -2.21
CA VAL A 216 18.61 16.90 -1.10
C VAL A 216 17.45 15.91 -1.19
N TYR A 217 16.81 15.79 -2.36
CA TYR A 217 15.74 14.82 -2.58
C TYR A 217 16.17 13.38 -2.30
N ARG A 218 17.32 12.96 -2.84
CA ARG A 218 17.84 11.59 -2.65
C ARG A 218 18.10 11.31 -1.17
N ARG A 219 18.74 12.23 -0.45
CA ARG A 219 19.03 12.12 0.98
C ARG A 219 17.75 12.00 1.80
N THR A 220 16.77 12.87 1.54
CA THR A 220 15.46 12.84 2.21
C THR A 220 14.71 11.54 1.90
N ARG A 221 14.69 11.10 0.64
CA ARG A 221 14.07 9.83 0.22
C ARG A 221 14.70 8.63 0.92
N THR A 222 16.03 8.54 0.94
CA THR A 222 16.73 7.43 1.63
C THR A 222 16.34 7.38 3.11
N ARG A 223 16.28 8.53 3.79
CA ARG A 223 15.89 8.60 5.21
C ARG A 223 14.42 8.26 5.45
N LEU A 224 13.48 8.79 4.67
CA LEU A 224 12.04 8.46 4.79
C LEU A 224 11.79 6.96 4.61
N ILE A 225 12.51 6.34 3.68
CA ILE A 225 12.44 4.90 3.44
C ILE A 225 13.08 4.12 4.60
N SER A 226 14.26 4.52 5.08
CA SER A 226 14.99 3.77 6.11
C SER A 226 14.39 3.89 7.51
N GLU A 227 13.92 5.09 7.89
CA GLU A 227 13.46 5.38 9.25
C GLU A 227 11.94 5.20 9.40
N PHE A 228 11.15 5.49 8.37
CA PHE A 228 9.69 5.50 8.43
C PHE A 228 9.01 4.49 7.49
N GLY A 229 9.74 3.89 6.54
CA GLY A 229 9.17 3.00 5.53
C GLY A 229 8.21 3.71 4.56
N LEU A 230 8.35 5.03 4.41
CA LEU A 230 7.49 5.88 3.58
C LEU A 230 8.27 6.37 2.35
N ASP A 231 7.59 6.45 1.21
CA ASP A 231 8.10 7.22 0.07
C ASP A 231 7.84 8.72 0.29
N PRO A 232 8.66 9.62 -0.30
CA PRO A 232 8.38 11.06 -0.31
C PRO A 232 6.97 11.36 -0.81
N GLY A 233 6.28 12.31 -0.19
CA GLY A 233 4.98 12.82 -0.60
C GLY A 233 4.97 13.39 -2.02
N GLN A 234 3.77 13.48 -2.59
CA GLN A 234 3.58 13.85 -4.01
C GLN A 234 4.18 15.19 -4.39
N HIS A 235 4.12 16.19 -3.50
CA HIS A 235 4.67 17.52 -3.75
C HIS A 235 6.18 17.47 -4.01
N LEU A 236 6.92 16.71 -3.18
CA LEU A 236 8.36 16.58 -3.30
C LEU A 236 8.77 15.77 -4.55
N GLN A 237 8.01 14.71 -4.88
CA GLN A 237 8.19 13.95 -6.13
C GLN A 237 7.92 14.79 -7.38
N GLN A 238 6.89 15.66 -7.34
CA GLN A 238 6.57 16.57 -8.45
C GLN A 238 7.67 17.59 -8.65
N LEU A 239 8.23 18.14 -7.57
CA LEU A 239 9.34 19.07 -7.63
C LEU A 239 10.61 18.41 -8.20
N GLU A 240 10.94 17.18 -7.80
CA GLU A 240 12.05 16.42 -8.41
C GLU A 240 11.87 16.29 -9.93
N ARG A 241 10.67 15.90 -10.39
CA ARG A 241 10.36 15.77 -11.82
C ARG A 241 10.45 17.09 -12.55
N ALA A 242 9.94 18.17 -11.95
CA ALA A 242 10.02 19.51 -12.52
C ALA A 242 11.48 19.97 -12.65
N ILE A 243 12.32 19.71 -11.64
CA ILE A 243 13.75 20.03 -11.65
C ILE A 243 14.50 19.21 -12.71
N LEU A 244 14.19 17.91 -12.85
CA LEU A 244 14.77 17.04 -13.87
C LEU A 244 14.41 17.50 -15.30
N ASN A 245 13.17 17.95 -15.49
CA ASN A 245 12.66 18.44 -16.78
C ASN A 245 12.99 19.91 -17.06
N GLN A 246 13.66 20.59 -16.12
CA GLN A 246 13.94 22.03 -16.17
C GLN A 246 12.68 22.87 -16.47
N ASP A 247 11.58 22.55 -15.78
CA ASP A 247 10.27 23.14 -16.05
C ASP A 247 10.31 24.69 -15.88
N PRO A 248 9.90 25.47 -16.90
CA PRO A 248 9.89 26.93 -16.84
C PRO A 248 9.06 27.51 -15.68
N SER A 249 8.07 26.77 -15.18
CA SER A 249 7.26 27.18 -14.02
C SER A 249 8.10 27.36 -12.74
N LEU A 250 9.22 26.64 -12.60
CA LEU A 250 10.11 26.74 -11.43
C LEU A 250 10.86 28.07 -11.37
N ASN A 251 11.08 28.70 -12.52
CA ASN A 251 11.82 29.97 -12.64
C ASN A 251 10.92 31.20 -12.58
N ARG A 252 9.58 31.03 -12.47
CA ARG A 252 8.67 32.17 -12.33
C ARG A 252 8.87 32.85 -10.98
N SER A 253 9.62 33.96 -11.00
CA SER A 253 9.35 35.06 -10.10
C SER A 253 8.09 35.77 -10.61
N ALA A 254 7.16 36.13 -9.73
CA ALA A 254 5.91 36.80 -10.11
C ALA A 254 6.11 38.22 -10.70
N ALA A 255 7.36 38.64 -10.94
CA ALA A 255 7.73 39.95 -11.46
C ALA A 255 7.72 40.08 -13.00
N ASP A 256 7.40 39.03 -13.77
CA ASP A 256 7.26 39.16 -15.23
C ASP A 256 5.81 39.47 -15.65
N PRO A 257 5.49 40.68 -16.13
CA PRO A 257 4.17 41.00 -16.64
C PRO A 257 3.98 40.31 -18.00
N VAL A 258 2.99 39.42 -18.08
CA VAL A 258 2.57 38.75 -19.31
C VAL A 258 2.12 39.81 -20.33
N ARG A 259 2.99 40.12 -21.30
CA ARG A 259 2.61 40.75 -22.56
C ARG A 259 2.08 39.67 -23.50
N GLY A 260 0.79 39.75 -23.80
CA GLY A 260 0.24 39.33 -25.10
C GLY A 260 -0.52 38.02 -25.14
N ALA A 261 -1.85 38.08 -24.94
CA ALA A 261 -2.86 37.34 -25.69
C ALA A 261 -4.24 37.99 -25.46
N PRO A 262 -5.19 37.89 -26.41
CA PRO A 262 -6.10 38.99 -26.76
C PRO A 262 -7.33 39.12 -25.88
N HIS A 263 -7.74 40.38 -25.74
CA HIS A 263 -8.98 40.88 -25.18
C HIS A 263 -10.21 40.34 -25.93
N VAL A 264 -11.16 39.74 -25.22
CA VAL A 264 -12.57 39.57 -25.65
C VAL A 264 -13.44 40.20 -24.56
N PRO A 265 -14.45 41.03 -24.91
CA PRO A 265 -15.01 42.02 -23.99
C PRO A 265 -16.02 41.41 -23.01
N ARG A 266 -16.04 41.94 -21.77
CA ARG A 266 -17.08 41.69 -20.78
C ARG A 266 -18.33 42.50 -21.08
N PRO A 267 -19.54 41.97 -20.85
CA PRO A 267 -20.67 42.77 -20.41
C PRO A 267 -20.59 42.96 -18.87
N ARG A 268 -20.59 44.22 -18.41
CA ARG A 268 -21.19 44.64 -17.12
C ARG A 268 -22.71 44.52 -17.31
N GLU A 269 -23.59 44.24 -16.35
CA GLU A 269 -23.75 44.60 -14.94
C GLU A 269 -24.99 43.77 -14.50
N GLU A 270 -25.05 43.08 -13.36
CA GLU A 270 -25.61 43.51 -12.06
C GLU A 270 -26.04 42.19 -11.38
N VAL A 271 -25.68 41.91 -10.12
CA VAL A 271 -26.62 41.49 -9.06
C VAL A 271 -25.94 41.69 -7.70
N SER A 272 -26.49 42.65 -6.97
CA SER A 272 -26.68 42.76 -5.52
C SER A 272 -26.31 41.57 -4.60
N ALA A 273 -25.50 41.92 -3.59
CA ALA A 273 -25.43 41.46 -2.18
C ALA A 273 -26.27 40.26 -1.69
N LEU A 274 -25.60 39.38 -0.93
CA LEU A 274 -26.09 38.58 0.23
C LEU A 274 -24.85 38.12 1.07
N PRO A 275 -24.99 37.72 2.36
CA PRO A 275 -24.19 38.22 3.47
C PRO A 275 -23.10 37.26 3.99
N ALA A 276 -22.34 37.77 4.96
CA ALA A 276 -21.26 37.15 5.70
C ALA A 276 -21.54 35.71 6.16
N ARG A 277 -20.61 34.79 5.87
CA ARG A 277 -20.60 33.44 6.43
C ARG A 277 -19.82 33.43 7.74
N HIS A 278 -20.55 33.17 8.81
CA HIS A 278 -20.04 32.59 10.05
C HIS A 278 -19.46 31.19 9.79
N GLY A 279 -18.48 30.80 10.61
CA GLY A 279 -18.20 29.41 10.95
C GLY A 279 -17.37 28.63 9.94
N THR A 280 -16.18 28.22 10.37
CA THR A 280 -15.42 27.10 9.82
C THR A 280 -16.26 25.81 9.88
N GLU A 281 -17.11 25.59 8.89
CA GLU A 281 -17.61 24.27 8.56
C GLU A 281 -16.49 23.52 7.81
N ARG A 282 -16.13 22.34 8.32
CA ARG A 282 -15.36 21.34 7.59
C ARG A 282 -15.98 21.19 6.21
N GLY A 283 -15.18 21.34 5.14
CA GLY A 283 -15.63 20.97 3.80
C GLY A 283 -16.20 19.55 3.82
N PRO A 284 -17.23 19.24 3.01
CA PRO A 284 -17.89 17.95 3.05
C PRO A 284 -16.84 16.85 2.90
N ALA A 285 -16.75 15.98 3.91
CA ALA A 285 -15.94 14.77 3.83
C ALA A 285 -16.31 14.04 2.53
N ALA A 286 -15.30 13.66 1.73
CA ALA A 286 -15.55 12.92 0.51
C ALA A 286 -16.45 11.71 0.83
N PRO A 287 -17.52 11.45 0.05
CA PRO A 287 -18.46 10.39 0.40
C PRO A 287 -17.75 9.02 0.49
N PRO A 288 -18.23 8.10 1.34
CA PRO A 288 -17.72 6.74 1.39
C PRO A 288 -17.85 6.08 0.02
N VAL A 289 -16.86 5.27 -0.37
CA VAL A 289 -16.88 4.53 -1.64
C VAL A 289 -17.38 3.13 -1.36
N THR A 290 -18.50 2.78 -1.99
CA THR A 290 -19.03 1.42 -1.96
C THR A 290 -18.62 0.70 -3.23
N GLU A 291 -18.03 -0.48 -3.10
CA GLU A 291 -17.63 -1.32 -4.22
C GLU A 291 -18.14 -2.75 -4.02
N ARG A 292 -18.48 -3.43 -5.11
CA ARG A 292 -18.79 -4.86 -5.09
C ARG A 292 -17.50 -5.64 -5.31
N LYS A 293 -17.10 -6.45 -4.33
CA LYS A 293 -15.86 -7.25 -4.37
C LYS A 293 -16.10 -8.69 -3.96
N TRP A 294 -15.19 -9.56 -4.38
CA TRP A 294 -15.05 -10.88 -3.80
C TRP A 294 -14.20 -10.79 -2.54
N VAL A 295 -14.71 -11.32 -1.42
CA VAL A 295 -14.08 -11.25 -0.11
C VAL A 295 -14.03 -12.65 0.50
N SER A 296 -12.92 -12.99 1.14
CA SER A 296 -12.81 -14.18 1.98
C SER A 296 -12.99 -13.79 3.44
N ALA A 297 -14.11 -14.21 4.03
CA ALA A 297 -14.45 -14.00 5.42
C ALA A 297 -13.91 -15.15 6.28
N LEU A 298 -13.10 -14.82 7.29
CA LEU A 298 -12.58 -15.72 8.31
C LEU A 298 -13.30 -15.44 9.63
N LEU A 299 -13.97 -16.44 10.20
CA LEU A 299 -14.54 -16.39 11.53
C LEU A 299 -13.77 -17.32 12.47
N VAL A 300 -13.45 -16.82 13.65
CA VAL A 300 -12.81 -17.59 14.73
C VAL A 300 -13.69 -17.50 15.96
N GLN A 301 -14.01 -18.63 16.57
CA GLN A 301 -14.75 -18.70 17.83
C GLN A 301 -13.95 -19.46 18.88
N THR A 302 -13.85 -18.91 20.09
CA THR A 302 -13.17 -19.56 21.21
C THR A 302 -14.01 -19.44 22.48
N GLU A 303 -14.25 -20.55 23.17
CA GLU A 303 -14.87 -20.51 24.50
C GLU A 303 -13.77 -20.51 25.58
N PRO A 304 -13.86 -19.65 26.62
CA PRO A 304 -12.95 -19.72 27.74
C PRO A 304 -13.16 -21.02 28.52
N ALA A 305 -12.08 -21.61 29.03
CA ALA A 305 -12.16 -22.82 29.86
C ALA A 305 -13.02 -22.53 31.10
N ARG A 306 -14.15 -23.23 31.24
CA ARG A 306 -15.00 -23.12 32.43
C ARG A 306 -14.34 -23.80 33.62
N THR A 307 -14.13 -23.08 34.70
CA THR A 307 -13.80 -23.66 36.01
C THR A 307 -15.01 -24.42 36.56
N ALA A 308 -14.78 -25.48 37.35
CA ALA A 308 -15.86 -26.30 37.91
C ALA A 308 -16.73 -25.55 38.93
N ASP A 309 -16.24 -24.43 39.48
CA ASP A 309 -16.94 -23.53 40.40
C ASP A 309 -17.15 -22.16 39.74
N GLY A 310 -18.38 -21.87 39.33
CA GLY A 310 -18.80 -20.53 38.88
C GLY A 310 -18.26 -20.07 37.51
N GLY A 311 -19.02 -19.21 36.83
CA GLY A 311 -18.55 -18.57 35.60
C GLY A 311 -17.35 -17.66 35.86
N PRO A 312 -16.44 -17.50 34.87
CA PRO A 312 -15.26 -16.64 35.03
C PRO A 312 -15.67 -15.19 35.33
N ASP A 313 -14.83 -14.48 36.10
CA ASP A 313 -15.04 -13.05 36.39
C ASP A 313 -15.11 -12.26 35.07
N PRO A 314 -16.09 -11.35 34.90
CA PRO A 314 -16.19 -10.51 33.70
C PRO A 314 -14.90 -9.73 33.36
N GLU A 315 -14.11 -9.33 34.35
CA GLU A 315 -12.83 -8.64 34.15
C GLU A 315 -11.76 -9.58 33.56
N ASP A 316 -11.69 -10.81 34.06
CA ASP A 316 -10.78 -11.85 33.54
C ASP A 316 -11.13 -12.22 32.09
N VAL A 317 -12.42 -12.31 31.78
CA VAL A 317 -12.91 -12.56 30.41
C VAL A 317 -12.54 -11.42 29.47
N ASP A 318 -12.72 -10.16 29.89
CA ASP A 318 -12.36 -8.99 29.08
C ASP A 318 -10.84 -8.90 28.85
N GLN A 319 -10.02 -9.19 29.88
CA GLN A 319 -8.57 -9.24 29.74
C GLN A 319 -8.12 -10.33 28.77
N LEU A 320 -8.68 -11.54 28.88
CA LEU A 320 -8.40 -12.63 27.95
C LEU A 320 -8.82 -12.26 26.51
N PHE A 321 -9.99 -11.64 26.33
CA PHE A 321 -10.48 -11.24 25.01
C PHE A 321 -9.60 -10.15 24.37
N ARG A 322 -9.07 -9.20 25.16
CA ARG A 322 -8.10 -8.22 24.67
C ARG A 322 -6.78 -8.85 24.24
N GLN A 323 -6.27 -9.81 25.01
CA GLN A 323 -5.06 -10.57 24.65
C GLN A 323 -5.27 -11.38 23.36
N LEU A 324 -6.37 -12.12 23.27
CA LEU A 324 -6.73 -12.90 22.07
C LEU A 324 -6.90 -11.97 20.85
N THR A 325 -7.62 -10.86 20.99
CA THR A 325 -7.82 -9.89 19.90
C THR A 325 -6.49 -9.35 19.37
N THR A 326 -5.51 -9.15 20.24
CA THR A 326 -4.16 -8.71 19.84
C THR A 326 -3.47 -9.80 19.00
N VAL A 327 -3.49 -11.06 19.45
CA VAL A 327 -2.92 -12.20 18.73
C VAL A 327 -3.61 -12.42 17.38
N LEU A 328 -4.95 -12.39 17.33
CA LEU A 328 -5.68 -12.51 16.08
C LEU A 328 -5.37 -11.36 15.13
N ARG A 329 -5.25 -10.13 15.64
CA ARG A 329 -4.89 -8.96 14.81
C ARG A 329 -3.50 -9.11 14.20
N GLU A 330 -2.52 -9.56 14.99
CA GLU A 330 -1.16 -9.84 14.51
C GLU A 330 -1.16 -10.87 13.37
N GLU A 331 -1.78 -12.04 13.58
CA GLU A 331 -1.77 -13.10 12.58
C GLU A 331 -2.60 -12.74 11.35
N VAL A 332 -3.78 -12.12 11.51
CA VAL A 332 -4.61 -11.68 10.36
C VAL A 332 -3.86 -10.63 9.53
N SER A 333 -3.22 -9.64 10.18
CA SER A 333 -2.46 -8.60 9.48
C SER A 333 -1.23 -9.16 8.78
N ARG A 334 -0.57 -10.18 9.37
CA ARG A 334 0.58 -10.88 8.77
C ARG A 334 0.26 -11.48 7.40
N PHE A 335 -0.96 -11.96 7.20
CA PHE A 335 -1.43 -12.52 5.93
C PHE A 335 -2.18 -11.49 5.05
N GLY A 336 -2.20 -10.21 5.44
CA GLY A 336 -2.80 -9.13 4.66
C GLY A 336 -4.32 -8.99 4.81
N GLY A 337 -4.91 -9.63 5.82
CA GLY A 337 -6.32 -9.47 6.17
C GLY A 337 -6.54 -8.29 7.12
N THR A 338 -7.80 -7.89 7.31
CA THR A 338 -8.22 -6.90 8.29
C THR A 338 -9.12 -7.55 9.32
N LEU A 339 -8.81 -7.39 10.61
CA LEU A 339 -9.69 -7.80 11.71
C LEU A 339 -10.77 -6.72 11.92
N HIS A 340 -12.04 -7.11 11.78
CA HIS A 340 -13.22 -6.26 11.97
C HIS A 340 -13.78 -6.40 13.39
N SER A 341 -15.08 -6.13 13.56
CA SER A 341 -15.78 -6.18 14.83
C SER A 341 -15.80 -7.57 15.47
N THR A 342 -15.83 -7.58 16.79
CA THR A 342 -16.06 -8.75 17.63
C THR A 342 -17.53 -8.84 18.03
N PHE A 343 -18.09 -10.05 18.02
CA PHE A 343 -19.44 -10.34 18.47
C PHE A 343 -19.37 -11.41 19.57
N GLY A 344 -19.26 -10.97 20.82
CA GLY A 344 -19.02 -11.88 21.94
C GLY A 344 -17.73 -12.67 21.75
N ALA A 345 -17.83 -14.00 21.72
CA ALA A 345 -16.71 -14.92 21.56
C ALA A 345 -16.33 -15.22 20.09
N VAL A 346 -16.84 -14.43 19.13
CA VAL A 346 -16.60 -14.60 17.69
C VAL A 346 -15.86 -13.38 17.14
N TRP A 347 -14.74 -13.63 16.47
CA TRP A 347 -13.95 -12.64 15.76
C TRP A 347 -14.16 -12.78 14.25
N PHE A 348 -14.36 -11.65 13.57
CA PHE A 348 -14.47 -11.58 12.12
C PHE A 348 -13.27 -10.89 11.50
N ALA A 349 -12.66 -11.53 10.50
CA ALA A 349 -11.63 -10.97 9.65
C ALA A 349 -12.02 -11.09 8.17
N ALA A 350 -11.68 -10.09 7.36
CA ALA A 350 -11.89 -10.11 5.93
C ALA A 350 -10.58 -9.97 5.16
N PHE A 351 -10.46 -10.75 4.08
CA PHE A 351 -9.38 -10.70 3.12
C PHE A 351 -9.96 -10.25 1.77
N GLY A 352 -9.27 -9.34 1.09
CA GLY A 352 -9.72 -8.77 -0.19
C GLY A 352 -10.65 -7.55 -0.11
N ALA A 353 -11.00 -7.07 1.09
CA ALA A 353 -11.90 -5.93 1.28
C ALA A 353 -11.26 -4.59 0.85
N ARG A 354 -10.18 -4.17 1.52
CA ARG A 354 -9.47 -2.93 1.16
C ARG A 354 -8.67 -3.07 -0.13
N ARG A 355 -7.90 -4.15 -0.23
CA ARG A 355 -7.06 -4.48 -1.39
C ARG A 355 -7.26 -5.95 -1.71
N THR A 356 -7.72 -6.23 -2.92
CA THR A 356 -7.82 -7.60 -3.44
C THR A 356 -6.44 -8.15 -3.76
N TYR A 357 -6.23 -9.42 -3.43
CA TYR A 357 -5.09 -10.20 -3.86
C TYR A 357 -5.58 -11.45 -4.60
N GLU A 358 -4.73 -11.98 -5.49
CA GLU A 358 -5.04 -13.20 -6.24
C GLU A 358 -5.37 -14.41 -5.34
N ASP A 359 -4.71 -14.48 -4.18
CA ASP A 359 -4.73 -15.63 -3.26
C ASP A 359 -5.48 -15.35 -1.93
N ASP A 360 -6.47 -14.44 -1.91
CA ASP A 360 -7.17 -14.04 -0.68
C ASP A 360 -7.80 -15.22 0.08
N ALA A 361 -8.32 -16.23 -0.64
CA ALA A 361 -8.86 -17.45 -0.04
C ALA A 361 -7.78 -18.29 0.67
N GLU A 362 -6.61 -18.44 0.05
CA GLU A 362 -5.48 -19.15 0.64
C GLU A 362 -4.94 -18.40 1.87
N ARG A 363 -4.83 -17.07 1.78
CA ARG A 363 -4.40 -16.20 2.88
C ARG A 363 -5.32 -16.34 4.09
N ALA A 364 -6.63 -16.36 3.88
CA ALA A 364 -7.61 -16.57 4.94
C ALA A 364 -7.45 -17.93 5.62
N ILE A 365 -7.25 -19.01 4.84
CA ILE A 365 -7.01 -20.36 5.40
C ILE A 365 -5.71 -20.41 6.19
N ARG A 366 -4.61 -19.88 5.64
CA ARG A 366 -3.30 -19.89 6.32
C ARG A 366 -3.31 -19.05 7.59
N ALA A 367 -4.00 -17.91 7.59
CA ALA A 367 -4.24 -17.13 8.80
C ALA A 367 -5.02 -17.96 9.83
N GLY A 368 -6.08 -18.65 9.41
CA GLY A 368 -6.83 -19.58 10.27
C GLY A 368 -5.94 -20.65 10.90
N PHE A 369 -5.01 -21.26 10.15
CA PHE A 369 -4.10 -22.28 10.68
C PHE A 369 -3.06 -21.69 11.63
N ALA A 370 -2.57 -20.49 11.34
CA ALA A 370 -1.63 -19.78 12.22
C ALA A 370 -2.29 -19.42 13.56
N ILE A 371 -3.51 -18.87 13.51
CA ILE A 371 -4.33 -18.58 14.69
C ILE A 371 -4.60 -19.85 15.47
N ARG A 372 -5.07 -20.92 14.81
CA ARG A 372 -5.36 -22.20 15.46
C ARG A 372 -4.15 -22.72 16.24
N ARG A 373 -2.99 -22.83 15.58
CA ARG A 373 -1.74 -23.31 16.20
C ARG A 373 -1.30 -22.45 17.39
N ARG A 374 -1.46 -21.13 17.31
CA ARG A 374 -1.05 -20.21 18.38
C ARG A 374 -2.01 -20.24 19.58
N LEU A 375 -3.30 -20.49 19.32
CA LEU A 375 -4.32 -20.63 20.37
C LEU A 375 -4.28 -22.02 21.02
N GLU A 376 -4.06 -23.09 20.26
CA GLU A 376 -3.91 -24.46 20.78
C GLU A 376 -2.65 -24.63 21.65
N ALA A 377 -1.66 -23.76 21.50
CA ALA A 377 -0.49 -23.71 22.39
C ALA A 377 -0.86 -23.25 23.82
N GLN A 378 -2.04 -22.66 24.02
CA GLN A 378 -2.56 -22.30 25.34
C GLN A 378 -3.41 -23.45 25.90
N PRO A 379 -3.18 -23.88 27.15
CA PRO A 379 -3.92 -25.00 27.74
C PRO A 379 -5.42 -24.66 27.87
N GLY A 380 -6.27 -25.52 27.29
CA GLY A 380 -7.74 -25.42 27.40
C GLY A 380 -8.45 -24.61 26.31
N VAL A 381 -7.73 -24.07 25.31
CA VAL A 381 -8.32 -23.29 24.21
C VAL A 381 -8.35 -24.11 22.92
N ALA A 382 -9.55 -24.44 22.44
CA ALA A 382 -9.76 -25.14 21.17
C ALA A 382 -10.62 -24.26 20.22
N PRO A 383 -10.00 -23.47 19.33
CA PRO A 383 -10.73 -22.56 18.47
C PRO A 383 -11.52 -23.32 17.39
N ARG A 384 -12.71 -22.80 17.05
CA ARG A 384 -13.47 -23.19 15.86
C ARG A 384 -13.21 -22.16 14.77
N VAL A 385 -12.87 -22.61 13.57
CA VAL A 385 -12.53 -21.70 12.46
C VAL A 385 -13.38 -22.00 11.23
N ALA A 386 -13.96 -20.96 10.62
CA ALA A 386 -14.71 -21.06 9.37
C ALA A 386 -14.21 -20.04 8.35
N VAL A 387 -14.10 -20.44 7.07
CA VAL A 387 -13.71 -19.56 5.96
C VAL A 387 -14.68 -19.66 4.78
N ALA A 388 -15.35 -18.56 4.46
CA ALA A 388 -16.24 -18.47 3.30
C ALA A 388 -15.76 -17.39 2.32
N THR A 389 -15.86 -17.66 1.02
CA THR A 389 -15.49 -16.72 -0.03
C THR A 389 -16.68 -16.45 -0.93
N GLY A 390 -17.00 -15.19 -1.15
CA GLY A 390 -18.17 -14.78 -1.94
C GLY A 390 -18.18 -13.29 -2.24
N GLU A 391 -19.18 -12.86 -2.99
CA GLU A 391 -19.39 -11.45 -3.31
C GLU A 391 -19.97 -10.69 -2.11
N ALA A 392 -19.41 -9.52 -1.84
CA ALA A 392 -19.85 -8.61 -0.80
C ALA A 392 -19.80 -7.16 -1.30
N LEU A 393 -20.62 -6.31 -0.69
CA LEU A 393 -20.46 -4.87 -0.77
C LEU A 393 -19.44 -4.44 0.28
N VAL A 394 -18.42 -3.72 -0.15
CA VAL A 394 -17.36 -3.18 0.69
C VAL A 394 -17.45 -1.67 0.65
N THR A 395 -17.72 -1.06 1.81
CA THR A 395 -17.80 0.38 1.97
C THR A 395 -16.54 0.88 2.65
N ASN A 396 -15.73 1.66 1.93
CA ASN A 396 -14.49 2.25 2.46
C ASN A 396 -14.74 3.69 2.94
N PRO A 397 -14.54 4.00 4.23
CA PRO A 397 -14.70 5.35 4.74
C PRO A 397 -13.54 6.28 4.29
N PRO A 398 -13.79 7.59 4.14
CA PRO A 398 -12.82 8.55 3.61
C PRO A 398 -11.59 8.80 4.51
N GLU A 399 -11.73 8.68 5.83
CA GLU A 399 -10.67 9.01 6.81
C GLU A 399 -9.81 7.80 7.23
N GLY A 400 -9.70 6.77 6.39
CA GLY A 400 -8.87 5.60 6.69
C GLY A 400 -9.45 4.62 7.72
N GLY A 401 -10.70 4.82 8.16
CA GLY A 401 -11.45 3.89 9.02
C GLY A 401 -11.62 2.48 8.42
N GLN A 402 -12.02 1.51 9.24
CA GLN A 402 -12.19 0.11 8.81
C GLN A 402 -13.24 0.00 7.69
N ALA A 403 -12.95 -0.82 6.68
CA ALA A 403 -13.91 -1.11 5.62
C ALA A 403 -15.10 -1.87 6.22
N GLU A 404 -16.32 -1.47 5.88
CA GLU A 404 -17.51 -2.23 6.24
C GLU A 404 -17.78 -3.27 5.15
N VAL A 405 -18.01 -4.52 5.55
CA VAL A 405 -18.28 -5.64 4.63
C VAL A 405 -19.69 -6.13 4.90
N SER A 406 -20.52 -6.18 3.85
CA SER A 406 -21.91 -6.66 3.94
C SER A 406 -22.24 -7.60 2.78
N GLY A 407 -22.98 -8.67 3.05
CA GLY A 407 -23.43 -9.64 2.04
C GLY A 407 -23.58 -11.07 2.57
N ASP A 408 -24.18 -11.94 1.76
CA ASP A 408 -24.47 -13.35 2.11
C ASP A 408 -23.21 -14.19 2.42
N VAL A 409 -22.02 -13.72 2.05
CA VAL A 409 -20.76 -14.37 2.46
C VAL A 409 -20.60 -14.44 3.98
N LEU A 410 -21.07 -13.42 4.72
CA LEU A 410 -21.03 -13.41 6.18
C LEU A 410 -22.01 -14.40 6.78
N ASP A 411 -23.25 -14.40 6.28
CA ASP A 411 -24.28 -15.33 6.73
C ASP A 411 -23.90 -16.78 6.43
N SER A 412 -23.33 -17.03 5.24
CA SER A 412 -22.77 -18.33 4.85
C SER A 412 -21.62 -18.75 5.77
N CYS A 413 -20.72 -17.84 6.14
CA CYS A 413 -19.62 -18.14 7.05
C CYS A 413 -20.13 -18.46 8.47
N MET A 414 -21.13 -17.73 8.95
CA MET A 414 -21.78 -17.99 10.25
C MET A 414 -22.49 -19.35 10.29
N ARG A 415 -23.23 -19.69 9.22
CA ARG A 415 -23.84 -21.03 9.06
C ARG A 415 -22.79 -22.13 9.08
N LEU A 416 -21.66 -21.91 8.40
CA LEU A 416 -20.54 -22.85 8.38
C LEU A 416 -19.95 -23.04 9.78
N LEU A 417 -19.65 -21.94 10.49
CA LEU A 417 -19.07 -21.94 11.84
C LEU A 417 -19.90 -22.74 12.85
N ALA A 418 -21.23 -22.66 12.76
CA ALA A 418 -22.15 -23.40 13.63
C ALA A 418 -21.97 -24.93 13.54
N THR A 419 -21.43 -25.44 12.43
CA THR A 419 -21.18 -26.87 12.21
C THR A 419 -19.78 -27.33 12.60
N VAL A 420 -18.86 -26.40 12.90
CA VAL A 420 -17.43 -26.68 13.16
C VAL A 420 -17.22 -27.23 14.57
N ARG A 421 -16.43 -28.31 14.69
CA ARG A 421 -16.01 -28.86 15.98
C ARG A 421 -14.81 -28.09 16.55
N PRO A 422 -14.59 -28.07 17.88
CA PRO A 422 -13.41 -27.45 18.47
C PRO A 422 -12.11 -28.02 17.88
N GLY A 423 -11.18 -27.15 17.47
CA GLY A 423 -9.92 -27.53 16.80
C GLY A 423 -10.04 -27.78 15.28
N GLU A 424 -11.25 -27.75 14.73
CA GLU A 424 -11.51 -27.97 13.30
C GLU A 424 -11.54 -26.64 12.54
N MET A 425 -11.15 -26.68 11.26
CA MET A 425 -11.36 -25.59 10.31
C MET A 425 -12.20 -26.07 9.14
N ARG A 426 -13.32 -25.38 8.86
CA ARG A 426 -14.15 -25.66 7.67
C ARG A 426 -14.11 -24.52 6.67
N VAL A 427 -14.26 -24.89 5.40
CA VAL A 427 -14.36 -23.93 4.31
C VAL A 427 -15.53 -24.25 3.39
N CYS A 428 -16.13 -23.21 2.79
CA CYS A 428 -17.16 -23.40 1.77
C CYS A 428 -16.55 -23.87 0.43
N GLU A 429 -17.37 -24.42 -0.46
CA GLU A 429 -16.97 -24.93 -1.77
C GLU A 429 -16.20 -23.89 -2.61
N THR A 430 -16.63 -22.63 -2.59
CA THR A 430 -15.96 -21.55 -3.32
C THR A 430 -14.54 -21.32 -2.80
N THR A 431 -14.36 -21.28 -1.48
CA THR A 431 -13.03 -21.18 -0.85
C THR A 431 -12.17 -22.38 -1.24
N ARG A 432 -12.72 -23.60 -1.19
CA ARG A 432 -12.02 -24.84 -1.58
C ARG A 432 -11.51 -24.76 -3.02
N LEU A 433 -12.37 -24.37 -3.95
CA LEU A 433 -11.99 -24.24 -5.37
C LEU A 433 -10.91 -23.18 -5.58
N ALA A 434 -10.98 -22.06 -4.86
CA ALA A 434 -10.03 -20.96 -4.94
C ALA A 434 -8.65 -21.25 -4.32
N SER A 435 -8.55 -22.26 -3.44
CA SER A 435 -7.29 -22.63 -2.75
C SER A 435 -6.85 -24.08 -3.03
N ARG A 436 -7.39 -24.68 -4.11
CA ARG A 436 -7.01 -26.01 -4.57
C ARG A 436 -5.53 -26.08 -4.96
N GLY A 437 -4.83 -27.08 -4.42
CA GLY A 437 -3.40 -27.28 -4.61
C GLY A 437 -2.53 -26.53 -3.59
N ALA A 438 -3.08 -25.59 -2.83
CA ALA A 438 -2.38 -24.95 -1.71
C ALA A 438 -2.74 -25.56 -0.36
N VAL A 439 -3.84 -26.32 -0.29
CA VAL A 439 -4.40 -26.89 0.94
C VAL A 439 -4.97 -28.27 0.64
N THR A 440 -4.72 -29.22 1.54
CA THR A 440 -5.33 -30.55 1.52
C THR A 440 -6.69 -30.50 2.25
N TYR A 441 -7.73 -31.08 1.63
CA TYR A 441 -9.09 -31.12 2.18
C TYR A 441 -9.58 -32.53 2.44
N ASP A 442 -10.42 -32.68 3.46
CA ASP A 442 -11.21 -33.89 3.73
C ASP A 442 -12.69 -33.63 3.40
N GLU A 443 -13.27 -34.49 2.59
CA GLU A 443 -14.65 -34.40 2.06
C GLU A 443 -15.70 -35.02 3.00
N SER A 444 -15.33 -35.42 4.21
CA SER A 444 -16.21 -36.04 5.23
C SER A 444 -17.23 -35.09 5.89
N GLY A 445 -17.62 -34.00 5.21
CA GLY A 445 -18.52 -32.98 5.72
C GLY A 445 -19.99 -33.45 5.84
N PRO A 446 -20.79 -32.84 6.75
CA PRO A 446 -22.20 -33.21 6.96
C PRO A 446 -23.16 -32.73 5.86
N SER A 447 -22.72 -31.83 4.95
CA SER A 447 -23.53 -31.25 3.89
C SER A 447 -22.77 -31.29 2.54
N ALA A 448 -23.51 -31.26 1.42
CA ALA A 448 -22.92 -31.19 0.09
C ALA A 448 -22.34 -29.78 -0.17
N GLY A 449 -21.05 -29.57 0.15
CA GLY A 449 -20.32 -28.33 -0.15
C GLY A 449 -19.42 -27.80 0.97
N ASP A 450 -19.51 -28.36 2.17
CA ASP A 450 -18.64 -28.00 3.30
C ASP A 450 -17.49 -29.01 3.41
N VAL A 451 -16.24 -28.54 3.33
CA VAL A 451 -15.06 -29.40 3.48
C VAL A 451 -14.17 -28.98 4.64
N ILE A 452 -13.43 -29.93 5.18
CA ILE A 452 -12.50 -29.71 6.28
C ILE A 452 -11.14 -29.36 5.68
N ALA A 453 -10.57 -28.21 6.06
CA ALA A 453 -9.20 -27.88 5.71
C ALA A 453 -8.24 -28.60 6.68
N VAL A 454 -7.45 -29.53 6.16
CA VAL A 454 -6.61 -30.42 6.98
C VAL A 454 -5.24 -29.80 7.25
N ARG A 455 -4.54 -29.41 6.17
CA ARG A 455 -3.18 -28.85 6.26
C ARG A 455 -2.87 -27.98 5.04
N PRO A 456 -2.15 -26.86 5.20
CA PRO A 456 -1.58 -26.15 4.06
C PRO A 456 -0.46 -26.99 3.42
N GLU A 457 -0.46 -27.08 2.10
CA GLU A 457 0.63 -27.66 1.33
C GLU A 457 1.75 -26.62 1.18
N HIS A 458 3.00 -27.09 1.28
CA HIS A 458 4.19 -26.26 1.07
C HIS A 458 4.56 -26.20 -0.42
N GLU A 459 4.09 -27.19 -1.20
CA GLU A 459 4.31 -27.30 -2.62
C GLU A 459 2.96 -27.44 -3.30
N ALA A 460 2.49 -26.39 -3.98
CA ALA A 460 1.45 -26.58 -4.97
C ALA A 460 2.04 -27.44 -6.08
N ALA A 461 1.58 -28.70 -6.18
CA ALA A 461 1.94 -29.60 -7.26
C ALA A 461 1.74 -28.85 -8.58
N THR A 462 2.84 -28.48 -9.24
CA THR A 462 2.78 -27.67 -10.44
C THR A 462 2.13 -28.53 -11.50
N VAL A 463 0.87 -28.25 -11.81
CA VAL A 463 0.18 -28.94 -12.91
C VAL A 463 1.02 -28.68 -14.14
N SER A 464 1.64 -29.73 -14.68
CA SER A 464 2.46 -29.62 -15.89
C SER A 464 1.57 -29.14 -17.03
N LEU A 465 1.69 -27.85 -17.35
CA LEU A 465 1.08 -27.24 -18.51
C LEU A 465 1.97 -27.53 -19.73
N PRO A 466 1.38 -27.73 -20.92
CA PRO A 466 2.17 -27.86 -22.14
C PRO A 466 3.01 -26.59 -22.34
N PHE A 467 4.27 -26.77 -22.72
CA PHE A 467 5.14 -25.65 -23.08
C PHE A 467 4.81 -25.21 -24.51
N VAL A 468 4.39 -23.96 -24.68
CA VAL A 468 3.95 -23.42 -25.98
C VAL A 468 4.60 -22.07 -26.23
N ALA A 469 5.32 -21.96 -27.35
CA ALA A 469 5.71 -20.70 -27.99
C ALA A 469 6.56 -19.74 -27.14
N ARG A 470 7.53 -20.28 -26.40
CA ARG A 470 8.50 -19.51 -25.60
C ARG A 470 9.95 -19.88 -25.93
N GLU A 471 10.17 -20.41 -27.13
CA GLU A 471 11.48 -20.87 -27.59
C GLU A 471 12.46 -19.71 -27.76
N ARG A 472 11.96 -18.50 -28.08
CA ARG A 472 12.79 -17.30 -28.19
C ARG A 472 13.35 -16.87 -26.83
N GLU A 473 12.50 -16.75 -25.82
CA GLU A 473 12.91 -16.37 -24.47
C GLU A 473 13.82 -17.45 -23.86
N LEU A 474 13.53 -18.73 -24.11
CA LEU A 474 14.38 -19.85 -23.68
C LEU A 474 15.77 -19.78 -24.33
N ALA A 475 15.85 -19.53 -25.64
CA ALA A 475 17.11 -19.40 -26.36
C ALA A 475 17.97 -18.24 -25.85
N VAL A 476 17.35 -17.14 -25.40
CA VAL A 476 18.09 -16.02 -24.78
C VAL A 476 18.67 -16.43 -23.42
N LEU A 477 17.89 -17.11 -22.57
CA LEU A 477 18.40 -17.62 -21.29
C LEU A 477 19.54 -18.62 -21.48
N ASP A 478 19.41 -19.53 -22.44
CA ASP A 478 20.47 -20.47 -22.80
C ASP A 478 21.76 -19.76 -23.27
N ARG A 479 21.62 -18.67 -24.03
CA ARG A 479 22.76 -17.88 -24.49
C ARG A 479 23.44 -17.12 -23.34
N LEU A 480 22.68 -16.54 -22.43
CA LEU A 480 23.23 -15.86 -21.25
C LEU A 480 23.95 -16.84 -20.33
N LEU A 481 23.40 -18.05 -20.15
CA LEU A 481 24.09 -19.12 -19.41
C LEU A 481 25.41 -19.52 -20.06
N HIS A 482 25.46 -19.59 -21.39
CA HIS A 482 26.70 -19.85 -22.11
C HIS A 482 27.74 -18.72 -21.87
N ASP A 483 27.34 -17.46 -22.01
CA ASP A 483 28.20 -16.29 -21.80
C ASP A 483 28.76 -16.23 -20.37
N VAL A 484 27.94 -16.50 -19.34
CA VAL A 484 28.36 -16.56 -17.93
C VAL A 484 29.43 -17.63 -17.70
N ARG A 485 29.30 -18.79 -18.36
CA ARG A 485 30.27 -19.90 -18.23
C ARG A 485 31.61 -19.58 -18.88
N GLU A 486 31.57 -19.00 -20.08
CA GLU A 486 32.77 -18.64 -20.83
C GLU A 486 33.52 -17.47 -20.19
N ARG A 487 32.80 -16.42 -19.78
CA ARG A 487 33.40 -15.19 -19.23
C ARG A 487 33.68 -15.26 -17.73
N ARG A 488 33.10 -16.23 -17.02
CA ARG A 488 33.10 -16.30 -15.55
C ARG A 488 32.73 -14.96 -14.91
N SER A 489 31.67 -14.34 -15.42
CA SER A 489 31.15 -13.08 -14.91
C SER A 489 29.72 -13.30 -14.43
N PRO A 490 29.36 -12.88 -13.21
CA PRO A 490 28.00 -12.99 -12.72
C PRO A 490 27.06 -12.14 -13.59
N GLN A 491 25.88 -12.67 -13.91
CA GLN A 491 24.84 -11.91 -14.62
C GLN A 491 23.49 -12.01 -13.93
N LEU A 492 22.75 -10.90 -13.94
CA LEU A 492 21.37 -10.83 -13.46
C LEU A 492 20.40 -10.73 -14.63
N VAL A 493 19.45 -11.64 -14.69
CA VAL A 493 18.36 -11.64 -15.68
C VAL A 493 17.04 -11.46 -14.97
N THR A 494 16.28 -10.43 -15.35
CA THR A 494 14.93 -10.21 -14.85
C THR A 494 13.91 -10.64 -15.91
N LEU A 495 13.14 -11.69 -15.63
CA LEU A 495 11.97 -12.08 -16.40
C LEU A 495 10.76 -11.27 -15.93
N LEU A 496 10.40 -10.25 -16.71
CA LEU A 496 9.30 -9.34 -16.41
C LEU A 496 8.02 -9.79 -17.13
N GLY A 497 6.90 -9.89 -16.43
CA GLY A 497 5.63 -10.15 -17.10
C GLY A 497 4.43 -10.15 -16.16
N GLU A 498 3.24 -10.16 -16.74
CA GLU A 498 1.98 -10.20 -16.00
C GLU A 498 1.82 -11.49 -15.17
N PRO A 499 0.94 -11.51 -14.15
CA PRO A 499 0.60 -12.73 -13.41
C PRO A 499 0.07 -13.82 -14.35
N GLY A 500 0.55 -15.06 -14.18
CA GLY A 500 0.08 -16.19 -14.98
C GLY A 500 0.61 -16.28 -16.42
N ILE A 501 1.41 -15.30 -16.88
CA ILE A 501 1.88 -15.22 -18.28
C ILE A 501 2.80 -16.37 -18.73
N GLY A 502 3.28 -17.19 -17.78
CA GLY A 502 4.12 -18.37 -18.05
C GLY A 502 5.57 -18.29 -17.54
N LYS A 503 5.95 -17.27 -16.74
CA LYS A 503 7.33 -17.09 -16.24
C LYS A 503 7.90 -18.33 -15.54
N THR A 504 7.19 -18.87 -14.56
CA THR A 504 7.60 -20.09 -13.83
C THR A 504 7.67 -21.32 -14.74
N ARG A 505 6.78 -21.44 -15.73
CA ARG A 505 6.84 -22.57 -16.69
C ARG A 505 8.07 -22.48 -17.60
N LEU A 506 8.40 -21.28 -18.08
CA LEU A 506 9.62 -21.00 -18.85
C LEU A 506 10.87 -21.34 -18.05
N LEU A 507 10.94 -20.91 -16.80
CA LEU A 507 12.05 -21.21 -15.91
C LEU A 507 12.21 -22.70 -15.60
N ASN A 508 11.09 -23.40 -15.37
CA ASN A 508 11.13 -24.84 -15.17
C ASN A 508 11.66 -25.58 -16.41
N GLU A 509 11.29 -25.12 -17.62
CA GLU A 509 11.81 -25.69 -18.86
C GLU A 509 13.31 -25.42 -19.03
N PHE A 510 13.74 -24.17 -18.78
CA PHE A 510 15.15 -23.78 -18.79
C PHE A 510 15.98 -24.59 -17.79
N ARG A 511 15.51 -24.71 -16.54
CA ARG A 511 16.16 -25.49 -15.49
C ARG A 511 16.30 -26.96 -15.90
N THR A 512 15.18 -27.58 -16.30
CA THR A 512 15.17 -29.00 -16.68
C THR A 512 16.15 -29.25 -17.82
N SER A 513 16.19 -28.35 -18.82
CA SER A 513 17.15 -28.40 -19.92
C SER A 513 18.60 -28.21 -19.45
N ALA A 514 18.87 -27.25 -18.56
CA ALA A 514 20.21 -26.94 -18.06
C ALA A 514 20.78 -28.08 -17.20
N GLU A 515 19.97 -28.66 -16.31
CA GLU A 515 20.35 -29.77 -15.44
C GLU A 515 20.53 -31.07 -16.23
N ALA A 516 19.61 -31.41 -17.14
CA ALA A 516 19.68 -32.64 -17.94
C ALA A 516 20.91 -32.68 -18.86
N SER A 517 21.41 -31.51 -19.28
CA SER A 517 22.62 -31.38 -20.10
C SER A 517 23.88 -31.11 -19.28
N GLY A 518 23.79 -31.07 -17.94
CA GLY A 518 24.92 -30.81 -17.04
C GLY A 518 25.56 -29.44 -17.25
N ARG A 519 24.81 -28.45 -17.78
CA ARG A 519 25.35 -27.11 -18.08
C ARG A 519 25.51 -26.25 -16.83
N ALA A 520 24.64 -26.45 -15.85
CA ALA A 520 24.69 -25.77 -14.55
C ALA A 520 23.82 -26.50 -13.53
N ARG A 521 24.13 -26.31 -12.24
CA ARG A 521 23.24 -26.64 -11.14
C ARG A 521 22.23 -25.50 -10.95
N CYS A 522 20.94 -25.82 -10.77
CA CYS A 522 19.93 -24.80 -10.54
C CYS A 522 19.37 -24.87 -9.12
N LEU A 523 19.35 -23.73 -8.44
CA LEU A 523 18.74 -23.55 -7.12
C LEU A 523 17.57 -22.57 -7.23
N VAL A 524 16.50 -22.82 -6.48
CA VAL A 524 15.30 -21.98 -6.50
C VAL A 524 15.06 -21.41 -5.12
N GLY A 525 15.01 -20.07 -5.06
CA GLY A 525 14.56 -19.31 -3.90
C GLY A 525 13.18 -18.73 -4.18
N ARG A 526 12.21 -18.97 -3.30
CA ARG A 526 10.87 -18.41 -3.46
C ARG A 526 10.64 -17.30 -2.46
N THR A 527 10.26 -16.13 -2.96
CA THR A 527 9.78 -15.08 -2.08
C THR A 527 8.37 -15.46 -1.63
N PRO A 528 8.11 -15.60 -0.31
CA PRO A 528 6.78 -15.93 0.18
C PRO A 528 5.78 -14.85 -0.26
N ARG A 529 4.63 -15.28 -0.79
CA ARG A 529 3.57 -14.38 -1.28
C ARG A 529 2.87 -13.58 -0.18
N PHE A 530 3.09 -13.96 1.08
CA PHE A 530 2.52 -13.37 2.29
C PHE A 530 3.37 -13.76 3.51
N GLY A 531 3.36 -12.94 4.57
CA GLY A 531 4.18 -13.15 5.77
C GLY A 531 5.44 -12.26 5.80
N TRP A 532 5.23 -10.95 5.96
CA TRP A 532 6.20 -9.85 5.90
C TRP A 532 7.39 -9.95 6.89
N ASN A 533 7.41 -10.95 7.77
CA ASN A 533 8.40 -11.10 8.85
C ASN A 533 9.51 -12.12 8.54
N ALA A 534 9.65 -12.56 7.29
CA ALA A 534 10.74 -13.45 6.88
C ALA A 534 11.41 -12.93 5.59
N PRO A 535 12.06 -11.76 5.63
CA PRO A 535 12.56 -11.05 4.45
C PRO A 535 13.58 -11.86 3.63
N LEU A 536 14.21 -12.87 4.24
CA LEU A 536 15.29 -13.65 3.66
C LEU A 536 14.89 -15.09 3.35
N THR A 537 13.60 -15.43 3.33
CA THR A 537 13.13 -16.80 3.02
C THR A 537 13.58 -17.28 1.63
N ALA A 538 13.57 -16.42 0.62
CA ALA A 538 14.05 -16.81 -0.71
C ALA A 538 15.53 -17.24 -0.68
N LEU A 539 16.35 -16.54 0.12
CA LEU A 539 17.76 -16.90 0.31
C LEU A 539 17.91 -18.18 1.14
N ALA A 540 17.05 -18.35 2.15
CA ALA A 540 16.99 -19.56 2.97
C ALA A 540 16.64 -20.80 2.16
N ASP A 541 15.71 -20.69 1.20
CA ASP A 541 15.32 -21.78 0.30
C ASP A 541 16.50 -22.21 -0.58
N VAL A 542 17.28 -21.25 -1.11
CA VAL A 542 18.51 -21.53 -1.87
C VAL A 542 19.52 -22.28 -1.00
N VAL A 543 19.72 -21.85 0.25
CA VAL A 543 20.64 -22.52 1.20
C VAL A 543 20.15 -23.92 1.56
N LYS A 544 18.85 -24.09 1.81
CA LYS A 544 18.27 -25.40 2.11
C LYS A 544 18.41 -26.35 0.93
N ALA A 545 18.10 -25.88 -0.28
CA ALA A 545 18.23 -26.65 -1.51
C ALA A 545 19.68 -27.02 -1.80
N SER A 546 20.64 -26.12 -1.57
CA SER A 546 22.07 -26.43 -1.77
C SER A 546 22.59 -27.50 -0.81
N CYS A 547 22.08 -27.50 0.43
CA CYS A 547 22.45 -28.45 1.49
C CYS A 547 21.62 -29.76 1.49
N GLY A 548 20.65 -29.92 0.58
CA GLY A 548 19.76 -31.09 0.55
C GLY A 548 18.86 -31.21 1.78
N ILE A 549 18.46 -30.08 2.37
CA ILE A 549 17.54 -30.01 3.52
C ILE A 549 16.10 -30.10 3.01
N SER A 550 15.36 -31.09 3.51
CA SER A 550 13.94 -31.29 3.21
C SER A 550 13.06 -30.62 4.27
N SER A 551 11.84 -30.23 3.89
CA SER A 551 10.82 -29.75 4.84
C SER A 551 10.36 -30.80 5.85
N THR A 552 10.67 -32.08 5.62
CA THR A 552 10.38 -33.19 6.54
C THR A 552 11.51 -33.44 7.55
N ASP A 553 12.66 -32.80 7.39
CA ASP A 553 13.80 -32.99 8.28
C ASP A 553 13.55 -32.32 9.63
N SER A 554 13.96 -32.99 10.72
CA SER A 554 13.99 -32.35 12.03
C SER A 554 15.08 -31.27 12.07
N THR A 555 14.92 -30.27 12.93
CA THR A 555 15.89 -29.16 13.08
C THR A 555 17.33 -29.66 13.29
N ALA A 556 17.50 -30.75 14.06
CA ALA A 556 18.81 -31.37 14.29
C ALA A 556 19.41 -32.06 13.04
N ILE A 557 18.59 -32.64 12.16
CA ILE A 557 19.06 -33.21 10.89
C ILE A 557 19.45 -32.08 9.92
N ALA A 558 18.59 -31.07 9.79
CA ALA A 558 18.85 -29.92 8.95
C ALA A 558 20.12 -29.15 9.37
N MET A 559 20.34 -28.98 10.67
CA MET A 559 21.56 -28.35 11.21
C MET A 559 22.83 -29.11 10.82
N ARG A 560 22.83 -30.44 10.91
CA ARG A 560 23.99 -31.27 10.52
C ARG A 560 24.26 -31.21 9.03
N LYS A 561 23.21 -31.23 8.19
CA LYS A 561 23.35 -31.10 6.73
C LYS A 561 23.96 -29.75 6.34
N LEU A 562 23.52 -28.67 6.98
CA LEU A 562 24.06 -27.33 6.74
C LEU A 562 25.54 -27.23 7.15
N THR A 563 25.88 -27.67 8.37
CA THR A 563 27.27 -27.68 8.85
C THR A 563 28.19 -28.43 7.89
N ARG A 564 27.82 -29.66 7.52
CA ARG A 564 28.60 -30.46 6.57
C ARG A 564 28.74 -29.78 5.21
N CYS A 565 27.68 -29.17 4.69
CA CYS A 565 27.75 -28.47 3.41
C CYS A 565 28.76 -27.31 3.45
N VAL A 566 28.76 -26.52 4.52
CA VAL A 566 29.68 -25.37 4.67
C VAL A 566 31.13 -25.83 4.88
N GLU A 567 31.35 -26.85 5.71
CA GLU A 567 32.68 -27.47 5.91
C GLU A 567 33.21 -28.09 4.63
N ASP A 568 32.34 -28.74 3.84
CA ASP A 568 32.73 -29.28 2.54
C ASP A 568 33.01 -28.16 1.53
N LEU A 569 32.48 -26.95 1.71
CA LEU A 569 32.58 -25.79 0.79
C LEU A 569 33.83 -24.94 0.99
N VAL A 570 34.25 -24.74 2.25
CA VAL A 570 35.32 -23.81 2.61
C VAL A 570 36.41 -24.55 3.38
N ASP A 571 37.67 -24.40 2.94
CA ASP A 571 38.81 -25.08 3.56
C ASP A 571 39.25 -24.45 4.91
N ASP A 572 38.82 -23.21 5.19
CA ASP A 572 39.15 -22.44 6.39
C ASP A 572 38.07 -22.56 7.49
N GLU A 573 38.49 -22.99 8.68
CA GLU A 573 37.59 -23.24 9.82
C GLU A 573 36.99 -21.95 10.38
N GLU A 574 37.71 -20.82 10.34
CA GLU A 574 37.22 -19.52 10.80
C GLU A 574 36.09 -19.01 9.90
N THR A 575 36.29 -19.07 8.58
CA THR A 575 35.28 -18.71 7.59
C THR A 575 34.06 -19.64 7.65
N ALA A 576 34.26 -20.95 7.85
CA ALA A 576 33.16 -21.91 8.01
C ALA A 576 32.32 -21.60 9.27
N ALA A 577 32.96 -21.28 10.40
CA ALA A 577 32.28 -20.88 11.62
C ALA A 577 31.50 -19.56 11.46
N TRP A 578 32.09 -18.59 10.76
CA TRP A 578 31.43 -17.32 10.43
C TRP A 578 30.20 -17.53 9.54
N LEU A 579 30.32 -18.29 8.45
CA LEU A 579 29.18 -18.63 7.57
C LEU A 579 28.05 -19.32 8.34
N LEU A 580 28.37 -20.31 9.17
CA LEU A 580 27.38 -21.02 9.97
C LEU A 580 26.67 -20.12 10.99
N THR A 581 27.38 -19.11 11.51
CA THR A 581 26.81 -18.14 12.45
C THR A 581 25.66 -17.34 11.82
N TYR A 582 25.72 -17.05 10.52
CA TYR A 582 24.70 -16.26 9.81
C TYR A 582 23.73 -17.10 8.96
N LEU A 583 24.14 -18.25 8.43
CA LEU A 583 23.25 -19.11 7.63
C LEU A 583 22.23 -19.89 8.46
N ARG A 584 22.52 -20.21 9.74
CA ARG A 584 21.61 -20.97 10.62
C ARG A 584 20.30 -20.23 10.94
N PRO A 585 20.31 -18.96 11.37
CA PRO A 585 19.08 -18.19 11.56
C PRO A 585 18.30 -18.02 10.25
N LEU A 586 19.00 -17.78 9.14
CA LEU A 586 18.37 -17.65 7.81
C LEU A 586 17.59 -18.91 7.42
N ALA A 587 18.18 -20.09 7.65
CA ALA A 587 17.51 -21.37 7.38
C ALA A 587 16.34 -21.66 8.35
N GLY A 588 16.09 -20.82 9.35
CA GLY A 588 15.08 -21.04 10.39
C GLY A 588 15.46 -22.17 11.36
N LEU A 589 16.77 -22.42 11.52
CA LEU A 589 17.30 -23.48 12.38
C LEU A 589 17.67 -22.98 13.78
N GLN A 590 17.60 -21.66 14.01
CA GLN A 590 17.88 -20.99 15.28
C GLN A 590 17.07 -19.68 15.36
N ASP A 591 16.62 -19.28 16.56
CA ASP A 591 15.93 -18.01 16.76
C ASP A 591 16.86 -16.82 16.54
N ASP A 592 16.34 -15.81 15.82
CA ASP A 592 17.08 -14.60 15.49
C ASP A 592 16.92 -13.56 16.62
N SER A 593 17.78 -13.65 17.64
CA SER A 593 17.80 -12.69 18.76
C SER A 593 18.69 -11.46 18.47
N ARG A 594 19.10 -11.26 17.21
CA ARG A 594 20.16 -10.30 16.85
C ARG A 594 19.57 -9.02 16.25
N GLY A 595 20.19 -7.89 16.57
CA GLY A 595 19.74 -6.56 16.17
C GLY A 595 19.86 -6.26 14.66
N PRO A 596 19.46 -5.05 14.21
CA PRO A 596 19.38 -4.67 12.80
C PRO A 596 20.71 -4.79 12.01
N ASP A 597 21.86 -4.67 12.67
CA ASP A 597 23.19 -4.81 12.04
C ASP A 597 23.48 -6.25 11.55
N ALA A 598 22.81 -7.26 12.10
CA ALA A 598 23.02 -8.66 11.73
C ALA A 598 22.59 -8.99 10.29
N VAL A 599 21.70 -8.19 9.70
CA VAL A 599 21.19 -8.41 8.34
C VAL A 599 22.24 -8.09 7.27
N GLY A 600 23.07 -7.06 7.51
CA GLY A 600 24.16 -6.70 6.59
C GLY A 600 25.22 -7.79 6.51
N GLU A 601 25.65 -8.29 7.67
CA GLU A 601 26.58 -9.42 7.78
C GLU A 601 25.99 -10.71 7.20
N ALA A 602 24.69 -10.94 7.39
CA ALA A 602 24.01 -12.09 6.80
C ALA A 602 24.02 -12.05 5.26
N PHE A 603 23.89 -10.87 4.65
CA PHE A 603 24.04 -10.72 3.20
C PHE A 603 25.47 -10.96 2.73
N GLU A 604 26.48 -10.54 3.50
CA GLU A 604 27.88 -10.80 3.16
C GLU A 604 28.22 -12.29 3.25
N ALA A 605 27.77 -12.96 4.32
CA ALA A 605 27.89 -14.41 4.47
C ALA A 605 27.22 -15.15 3.31
N TRP A 606 26.04 -14.68 2.87
CA TRP A 606 25.35 -15.29 1.74
C TRP A 606 26.07 -15.04 0.40
N ARG A 607 26.65 -13.85 0.17
CA ARG A 607 27.49 -13.61 -1.02
C ARG A 607 28.66 -14.58 -1.05
N ARG A 608 29.41 -14.66 0.05
CA ARG A 608 30.57 -15.54 0.17
C ARG A 608 30.19 -17.00 -0.07
N PHE A 609 29.06 -17.45 0.48
CA PHE A 609 28.53 -18.78 0.25
C PHE A 609 28.21 -19.06 -1.24
N LEU A 610 27.63 -18.09 -1.94
CA LEU A 610 27.35 -18.22 -3.37
C LEU A 610 28.62 -18.26 -4.22
N GLU A 611 29.61 -17.43 -3.90
CA GLU A 611 30.89 -17.41 -4.62
C GLU A 611 31.55 -18.78 -4.56
N GLU A 612 31.60 -19.40 -3.38
CA GLU A 612 32.20 -20.71 -3.19
C GLU A 612 31.42 -21.83 -3.90
N LEU A 613 30.08 -21.74 -3.93
CA LEU A 613 29.26 -22.66 -4.72
C LEU A 613 29.52 -22.51 -6.22
N ALA A 614 29.48 -21.28 -6.73
CA ALA A 614 29.65 -20.99 -8.15
C ALA A 614 31.10 -21.22 -8.64
N ALA A 615 32.09 -21.14 -7.75
CA ALA A 615 33.48 -21.46 -8.06
C ALA A 615 33.70 -22.95 -8.39
N ARG A 616 32.89 -23.85 -7.82
CA ARG A 616 32.99 -25.30 -8.02
C ARG A 616 32.33 -25.77 -9.31
N GLU A 617 31.13 -25.26 -9.58
CA GLU A 617 30.34 -25.60 -10.74
C GLU A 617 29.48 -24.42 -11.20
N PRO A 618 29.16 -24.28 -12.50
CA PRO A 618 28.26 -23.24 -12.97
C PRO A 618 26.92 -23.27 -12.23
N LEU A 619 26.53 -22.11 -11.69
CA LEU A 619 25.36 -22.00 -10.81
C LEU A 619 24.29 -21.11 -11.45
N VAL A 620 23.04 -21.59 -11.42
CA VAL A 620 21.86 -20.79 -11.75
C VAL A 620 21.02 -20.63 -10.48
N ILE A 621 20.73 -19.39 -10.10
CA ILE A 621 19.84 -19.08 -8.97
C ILE A 621 18.57 -18.46 -9.51
N VAL A 622 17.44 -19.11 -9.27
CA VAL A 622 16.13 -18.60 -9.63
C VAL A 622 15.49 -17.96 -8.42
N LEU A 623 15.16 -16.68 -8.50
CA LEU A 623 14.41 -15.95 -7.47
C LEU A 623 12.99 -15.67 -7.98
N GLU A 624 11.99 -16.31 -7.38
CA GLU A 624 10.60 -16.16 -7.81
C GLU A 624 9.86 -15.02 -7.11
N ASP A 625 9.07 -14.26 -7.88
CA ASP A 625 8.15 -13.22 -7.41
C ASP A 625 8.81 -12.07 -6.62
N LEU A 626 9.90 -11.50 -7.16
CA LEU A 626 10.68 -10.44 -6.51
C LEU A 626 9.87 -9.16 -6.21
N GLN A 627 8.74 -8.92 -6.88
CA GLN A 627 7.82 -7.82 -6.54
C GLN A 627 7.24 -7.93 -5.12
N SER A 628 7.17 -9.14 -4.57
CA SER A 628 6.68 -9.44 -3.22
C SER A 628 7.79 -9.32 -2.17
N ALA A 629 9.05 -9.14 -2.59
CA ALA A 629 10.19 -9.04 -1.70
C ALA A 629 10.27 -7.65 -1.05
N ASP A 630 10.85 -7.63 0.15
CA ASP A 630 11.16 -6.39 0.86
C ASP A 630 12.27 -5.59 0.15
N GLU A 631 12.43 -4.32 0.52
CA GLU A 631 13.43 -3.45 -0.11
C GLU A 631 14.86 -3.93 0.14
N ARG A 632 15.12 -4.65 1.23
CA ARG A 632 16.45 -5.15 1.59
C ARG A 632 16.90 -6.26 0.64
N LEU A 633 16.06 -7.26 0.40
CA LEU A 633 16.31 -8.33 -0.56
C LEU A 633 16.39 -7.77 -2.00
N VAL A 634 15.53 -6.81 -2.36
CA VAL A 634 15.58 -6.17 -3.69
C VAL A 634 16.88 -5.40 -3.90
N ASN A 635 17.33 -4.60 -2.92
CA ASN A 635 18.65 -3.96 -2.96
C ASN A 635 19.78 -4.98 -3.12
N PHE A 636 19.72 -6.02 -2.30
CA PHE A 636 20.74 -7.06 -2.29
C PHE A 636 20.89 -7.75 -3.64
N VAL A 637 19.78 -8.14 -4.28
CA VAL A 637 19.78 -8.77 -5.61
C VAL A 637 20.23 -7.78 -6.69
N ALA A 638 19.86 -6.50 -6.58
CA ALA A 638 20.27 -5.47 -7.53
C ALA A 638 21.79 -5.25 -7.52
N ASP A 639 22.45 -5.39 -6.37
CA ASP A 639 23.88 -5.12 -6.19
C ASP A 639 24.74 -6.40 -6.21
N LEU A 640 24.13 -7.53 -6.58
CA LEU A 640 24.79 -8.83 -6.55
C LEU A 640 25.82 -8.97 -7.67
N ASP A 641 25.56 -8.42 -8.87
CA ASP A 641 26.47 -8.50 -10.01
C ASP A 641 27.75 -7.66 -9.82
N GLU A 642 27.66 -6.49 -9.19
CA GLU A 642 28.80 -5.57 -9.00
C GLU A 642 29.76 -5.99 -7.88
N ARG A 643 29.30 -6.79 -6.93
CA ARG A 643 30.03 -7.10 -5.69
C ARG A 643 30.57 -8.52 -5.61
N LEU A 644 30.21 -9.40 -6.55
CA LEU A 644 30.71 -10.76 -6.61
C LEU A 644 32.01 -10.84 -7.42
N GLY A 645 32.88 -11.77 -7.03
CA GLY A 645 34.07 -12.12 -7.81
C GLY A 645 33.76 -12.75 -9.18
N PRO A 646 34.79 -13.07 -9.99
CA PRO A 646 34.63 -13.66 -11.32
C PRO A 646 34.21 -15.14 -11.23
N VAL A 647 32.92 -15.38 -11.03
CA VAL A 647 32.31 -16.71 -10.92
C VAL A 647 31.24 -16.95 -12.00
N PRO A 648 31.04 -18.19 -12.47
CA PRO A 648 30.01 -18.55 -13.43
C PRO A 648 28.61 -18.63 -12.77
N LEU A 649 28.08 -17.48 -12.35
CA LEU A 649 26.77 -17.35 -11.71
C LEU A 649 25.74 -16.64 -12.60
N LEU A 650 24.61 -17.30 -12.86
CA LEU A 650 23.45 -16.70 -13.51
C LEU A 650 22.30 -16.56 -12.51
N VAL A 651 21.92 -15.33 -12.18
CA VAL A 651 20.78 -15.06 -11.30
C VAL A 651 19.58 -14.71 -12.17
N VAL A 652 18.51 -15.49 -12.09
CA VAL A 652 17.27 -15.26 -12.84
C VAL A 652 16.15 -14.89 -11.87
N ALA A 653 15.79 -13.61 -11.83
CA ALA A 653 14.68 -13.11 -11.04
C ALA A 653 13.41 -13.05 -11.87
N THR A 654 12.27 -13.50 -11.33
CA THR A 654 10.96 -13.18 -11.92
C THR A 654 10.36 -11.98 -11.23
N ALA A 655 9.76 -11.10 -12.02
CA ALA A 655 9.10 -9.91 -11.52
C ALA A 655 7.83 -9.60 -12.30
N ARG A 656 6.96 -8.81 -11.69
CA ARG A 656 5.83 -8.16 -12.37
C ARG A 656 6.17 -6.69 -12.64
N PRO A 657 5.48 -6.00 -13.59
CA PRO A 657 5.71 -4.59 -13.90
C PRO A 657 5.70 -3.64 -12.69
N GLU A 658 5.00 -4.02 -11.62
CA GLU A 658 4.97 -3.33 -10.33
C GLU A 658 6.36 -3.14 -9.71
N LEU A 659 7.31 -4.05 -9.95
CA LEU A 659 8.69 -3.87 -9.50
C LEU A 659 9.31 -2.63 -10.13
N LEU A 660 9.10 -2.41 -11.44
CA LEU A 660 9.64 -1.23 -12.14
C LEU A 660 8.92 0.06 -11.74
N HIS A 661 7.65 -0.01 -11.38
CA HIS A 661 6.94 1.15 -10.82
C HIS A 661 7.51 1.55 -9.45
N ARG A 662 7.80 0.57 -8.60
CA ARG A 662 8.43 0.78 -7.29
C ARG A 662 9.90 1.22 -7.43
N ARG A 663 10.60 0.67 -8.42
CA ARG A 663 12.04 0.84 -8.68
C ARG A 663 12.30 1.15 -10.17
N PRO A 664 12.13 2.40 -10.63
CA PRO A 664 12.34 2.76 -12.03
C PRO A 664 13.79 2.57 -12.51
N SER A 665 14.76 2.58 -11.59
CA SER A 665 16.19 2.35 -11.88
C SER A 665 16.57 0.86 -11.94
N TRP A 666 15.64 -0.07 -11.75
CA TRP A 666 15.92 -1.50 -11.80
C TRP A 666 16.47 -1.92 -13.16
N GLY A 667 17.67 -2.50 -13.18
CA GLY A 667 18.35 -2.92 -14.41
C GLY A 667 18.84 -1.80 -15.31
N CYS A 668 18.80 -0.54 -14.87
CA CYS A 668 19.27 0.61 -15.63
C CYS A 668 20.74 0.93 -15.30
N GLY A 669 21.58 1.08 -16.32
CA GLY A 669 22.96 1.58 -16.18
C GLY A 669 24.00 0.56 -15.70
N LYS A 670 23.63 -0.73 -15.57
CA LYS A 670 24.53 -1.82 -15.19
C LYS A 670 24.94 -2.66 -16.41
N ARG A 671 26.16 -3.22 -16.41
CA ARG A 671 26.74 -3.92 -17.58
C ARG A 671 26.26 -5.36 -17.73
N ASP A 672 26.05 -6.05 -16.62
CA ASP A 672 25.77 -7.49 -16.58
C ASP A 672 24.33 -7.79 -16.17
N VAL A 673 23.42 -6.87 -16.47
CA VAL A 673 21.99 -6.98 -16.16
C VAL A 673 21.15 -6.96 -17.45
N THR A 674 20.26 -7.95 -17.59
CA THR A 674 19.35 -8.08 -18.74
C THR A 674 17.90 -8.16 -18.25
N THR A 675 17.00 -7.36 -18.84
CA THR A 675 15.55 -7.49 -18.60
C THR A 675 14.87 -8.09 -19.83
N LEU A 676 14.18 -9.22 -19.64
CA LEU A 676 13.43 -9.92 -20.68
C LEU A 676 11.93 -9.81 -20.36
N THR A 677 11.19 -9.14 -21.25
CA THR A 677 9.74 -8.95 -21.09
C THR A 677 8.98 -10.09 -21.75
N VAL A 678 8.22 -10.84 -20.96
CA VAL A 678 7.35 -11.93 -21.38
C VAL A 678 5.96 -11.38 -21.67
N GLY A 679 5.63 -11.22 -22.96
CA GLY A 679 4.33 -10.73 -23.44
C GLY A 679 3.25 -11.81 -23.51
N PRO A 680 1.99 -11.46 -23.82
CA PRO A 680 0.91 -12.42 -24.07
C PRO A 680 1.20 -13.29 -25.30
N LEU A 681 0.66 -14.52 -25.29
CA LEU A 681 0.67 -15.41 -26.43
C LEU A 681 -0.13 -14.79 -27.59
N SER A 682 0.31 -15.04 -28.83
CA SER A 682 -0.48 -14.70 -30.01
C SER A 682 -1.78 -15.51 -30.05
N ARG A 683 -2.73 -15.09 -30.89
CA ARG A 683 -4.02 -15.78 -31.03
C ARG A 683 -3.86 -17.27 -31.41
N ASP A 684 -2.93 -17.58 -32.31
CA ASP A 684 -2.66 -18.95 -32.76
C ASP A 684 -2.05 -19.80 -31.63
N GLU A 685 -1.10 -19.24 -30.89
CA GLU A 685 -0.44 -19.91 -29.76
C GLU A 685 -1.43 -20.13 -28.60
N THR A 686 -2.30 -19.15 -28.35
CA THR A 686 -3.39 -19.23 -27.38
C THR A 686 -4.34 -20.37 -27.71
N TRP A 687 -4.73 -20.50 -28.99
CA TRP A 687 -5.59 -21.59 -29.42
C TRP A 687 -4.92 -22.96 -29.27
N ARG A 688 -3.65 -23.10 -29.65
CA ARG A 688 -2.90 -24.37 -29.46
C ARG A 688 -2.85 -24.81 -28.00
N LEU A 689 -2.65 -23.86 -27.09
CA LEU A 689 -2.71 -24.13 -25.65
C LEU A 689 -4.11 -24.59 -25.22
N LEU A 690 -5.16 -23.86 -25.62
CA LEU A 690 -6.55 -24.18 -25.31
C LEU A 690 -6.97 -25.54 -25.84
N GLU A 691 -6.65 -25.85 -27.09
CA GLU A 691 -6.92 -27.13 -27.73
C GLU A 691 -6.29 -28.28 -26.94
N THR A 692 -5.02 -28.14 -26.54
CA THR A 692 -4.33 -29.15 -25.72
C THR A 692 -5.00 -29.34 -24.36
N LEU A 693 -5.43 -28.27 -23.70
CA LEU A 693 -6.10 -28.32 -22.40
C LEU A 693 -7.52 -28.92 -22.49
N LEU A 694 -8.28 -28.55 -23.52
CA LEU A 694 -9.62 -29.09 -23.78
C LEU A 694 -9.56 -30.59 -24.11
N ALA A 695 -8.59 -31.00 -24.94
CA ALA A 695 -8.36 -32.41 -25.28
C ALA A 695 -7.97 -33.23 -24.06
N ARG A 696 -7.04 -32.73 -23.23
CA ARG A 696 -6.60 -33.40 -21.99
C ARG A 696 -7.74 -33.68 -21.01
N HIS A 697 -8.77 -32.83 -20.99
CA HIS A 697 -9.94 -32.99 -20.13
C HIS A 697 -11.15 -33.65 -20.82
N GLY A 698 -11.00 -34.12 -22.07
CA GLY A 698 -12.08 -34.75 -22.83
C GLY A 698 -13.27 -33.82 -23.09
N LEU A 699 -13.05 -32.50 -23.12
CA LEU A 699 -14.12 -31.52 -23.24
C LEU A 699 -14.53 -31.26 -24.69
N CYS A 700 -13.65 -31.49 -25.65
CA CYS A 700 -13.94 -31.25 -27.07
C CYS A 700 -15.22 -31.98 -27.52
N GLN A 701 -15.34 -33.26 -27.17
CA GLN A 701 -16.51 -34.07 -27.52
C GLN A 701 -17.75 -33.65 -26.73
N ARG A 702 -17.62 -33.36 -25.44
CA ARG A 702 -18.75 -32.93 -24.59
C ARG A 702 -19.33 -31.58 -24.99
N ILE A 703 -18.50 -30.66 -25.48
CA ILE A 703 -18.94 -29.36 -25.99
C ILE A 703 -19.73 -29.55 -27.29
N ALA A 704 -19.25 -30.42 -28.19
CA ALA A 704 -19.96 -30.78 -29.43
C ALA A 704 -21.30 -31.46 -29.14
N ASP A 705 -21.36 -32.36 -28.15
CA ASP A 705 -22.56 -33.10 -27.78
C ASP A 705 -23.57 -32.23 -26.98
N GLY A 706 -23.08 -31.28 -26.17
CA GLY A 706 -23.90 -30.49 -25.24
C GLY A 706 -24.56 -29.25 -25.84
N VAL A 707 -24.09 -28.74 -26.99
CA VAL A 707 -24.62 -27.53 -27.63
C VAL A 707 -24.94 -27.79 -29.11
N PRO A 708 -26.20 -28.17 -29.44
CA PRO A 708 -26.63 -28.31 -30.82
C PRO A 708 -26.46 -26.98 -31.58
N HIS A 709 -25.84 -27.01 -32.77
CA HIS A 709 -25.57 -25.85 -33.63
C HIS A 709 -24.53 -24.83 -33.13
N LEU A 710 -23.57 -25.23 -32.29
CA LEU A 710 -22.44 -24.38 -31.93
C LEU A 710 -21.63 -23.95 -33.17
N ASP A 711 -21.51 -22.63 -33.40
CA ASP A 711 -20.51 -22.09 -34.32
C ASP A 711 -19.12 -22.20 -33.66
N GLU A 712 -18.39 -23.26 -33.98
CA GLU A 712 -17.03 -23.49 -33.47
C GLU A 712 -16.10 -22.30 -33.72
N SER A 713 -16.23 -21.62 -34.86
CA SER A 713 -15.37 -20.48 -35.18
C SER A 713 -15.66 -19.33 -34.23
N ARG A 714 -16.93 -19.00 -33.98
CA ARG A 714 -17.31 -17.95 -33.03
C ARG A 714 -16.91 -18.31 -31.59
N PHE A 715 -17.11 -19.56 -31.17
CA PHE A 715 -16.68 -20.03 -29.85
C PHE A 715 -15.16 -19.90 -29.66
N ARG A 716 -14.37 -20.29 -30.68
CA ARG A 716 -12.91 -20.12 -30.69
C ARG A 716 -12.51 -18.66 -30.52
N HIS A 717 -13.10 -17.76 -31.32
CA HIS A 717 -12.80 -16.33 -31.24
C HIS A 717 -13.14 -15.74 -29.87
N GLU A 718 -14.31 -16.06 -29.33
CA GLU A 718 -14.74 -15.59 -28.01
C GLU A 718 -13.82 -16.09 -26.89
N LEU A 719 -13.43 -17.37 -26.92
CA LEU A 719 -12.55 -17.95 -25.91
C LEU A 719 -11.13 -17.38 -26.00
N ILE A 720 -10.60 -17.18 -27.22
CA ILE A 720 -9.29 -16.55 -27.43
C ILE A 720 -9.30 -15.09 -26.93
N ASP A 721 -10.35 -14.33 -27.24
CA ASP A 721 -10.48 -12.93 -26.81
C ASP A 721 -10.64 -12.80 -25.29
N ARG A 722 -11.31 -13.76 -24.64
CA ARG A 722 -11.41 -13.82 -23.17
C ARG A 722 -10.09 -14.22 -22.50
N VAL A 723 -9.34 -15.14 -23.07
CA VAL A 723 -8.04 -15.54 -22.53
C VAL A 723 -6.98 -14.46 -22.73
N GLY A 724 -7.06 -13.71 -23.85
CA GLY A 724 -6.17 -12.59 -24.17
C GLY A 724 -4.69 -12.95 -24.16
N GLY A 725 -4.36 -14.20 -24.51
CA GLY A 725 -2.98 -14.70 -24.54
C GLY A 725 -2.35 -14.97 -23.18
N ASN A 726 -3.11 -14.99 -22.08
CA ASN A 726 -2.60 -15.36 -20.77
C ASN A 726 -2.83 -16.88 -20.50
N PRO A 727 -1.76 -17.70 -20.38
CA PRO A 727 -1.90 -19.13 -20.11
C PRO A 727 -2.69 -19.48 -18.86
N LEU A 728 -2.60 -18.69 -17.80
CA LEU A 728 -3.37 -18.91 -16.58
C LEU A 728 -4.87 -18.74 -16.84
N PHE A 729 -5.26 -17.73 -17.63
CA PHE A 729 -6.67 -17.51 -17.96
C PHE A 729 -7.20 -18.68 -18.79
N ALA A 730 -6.40 -19.23 -19.72
CA ALA A 730 -6.75 -20.43 -20.48
C ALA A 730 -7.08 -21.62 -19.55
N VAL A 731 -6.21 -21.87 -18.56
CA VAL A 731 -6.40 -22.96 -17.59
C VAL A 731 -7.66 -22.76 -16.76
N GLU A 732 -7.89 -21.55 -16.25
CA GLU A 732 -9.06 -21.26 -15.41
C GLU A 732 -10.37 -21.34 -16.21
N HIS A 733 -10.39 -20.87 -17.46
CA HIS A 733 -11.56 -21.01 -18.32
C HIS A 733 -11.87 -22.48 -18.66
N VAL A 734 -10.86 -23.28 -19.02
CA VAL A 734 -11.04 -24.71 -19.28
C VAL A 734 -11.51 -25.45 -18.02
N ARG A 735 -10.98 -25.08 -16.84
CA ARG A 735 -11.40 -25.66 -15.56
C ARG A 735 -12.86 -25.32 -15.24
N MET A 736 -13.28 -24.08 -15.46
CA MET A 736 -14.66 -23.66 -15.27
C MET A 736 -15.59 -24.43 -16.21
N LEU A 737 -15.26 -24.53 -17.50
CA LEU A 737 -16.01 -25.32 -18.48
C LEU A 737 -16.15 -26.79 -18.02
N ARG A 738 -15.07 -27.40 -17.51
CA ARG A 738 -15.11 -28.75 -16.96
C ARG A 738 -16.11 -28.92 -15.82
N ASN A 739 -16.17 -27.95 -14.92
CA ASN A 739 -17.07 -27.99 -13.76
C ASN A 739 -18.53 -27.73 -14.15
N GLU A 740 -18.78 -26.89 -15.16
CA GLU A 740 -20.12 -26.62 -15.69
C GLU A 740 -20.66 -27.79 -16.51
N LEU A 741 -19.78 -28.50 -17.23
CA LEU A 741 -20.15 -29.61 -18.10
C LEU A 741 -20.36 -30.94 -17.36
N LEU A 742 -20.23 -31.02 -16.03
CA LEU A 742 -20.39 -32.25 -15.24
C LEU A 742 -21.76 -32.96 -15.49
N PRO A 743 -21.81 -34.32 -15.50
CA PRO A 743 -23.05 -35.04 -15.79
C PRO A 743 -24.16 -34.69 -14.78
N GLY A 744 -25.35 -34.33 -15.27
CA GLY A 744 -26.52 -34.03 -14.44
C GLY A 744 -26.75 -32.56 -14.08
N ARG A 745 -25.90 -31.62 -14.53
CA ARG A 745 -26.20 -30.18 -14.52
C ARG A 745 -26.71 -29.73 -15.89
N GLU A 746 -27.86 -29.06 -15.93
CA GLU A 746 -28.29 -28.34 -17.14
C GLU A 746 -27.23 -27.28 -17.49
N LEU A 747 -26.80 -27.29 -18.74
CA LEU A 747 -25.86 -26.33 -19.31
C LEU A 747 -26.45 -24.91 -19.21
N ALA A 748 -26.08 -24.19 -18.15
CA ALA A 748 -26.27 -22.75 -18.07
C ALA A 748 -25.11 -22.01 -18.78
N ILE A 749 -24.74 -22.42 -19.99
CA ILE A 749 -24.11 -21.49 -20.92
C ILE A 749 -25.29 -20.68 -21.46
N PRO A 750 -25.55 -19.44 -21.00
CA PRO A 750 -26.60 -18.63 -21.59
C PRO A 750 -26.36 -18.65 -23.10
N SER A 751 -27.39 -18.99 -23.85
CA SER A 751 -27.35 -19.39 -25.25
C SER A 751 -26.45 -18.47 -26.08
N LEU A 752 -25.47 -19.02 -26.80
CA LEU A 752 -24.82 -18.34 -27.92
C LEU A 752 -25.88 -18.13 -29.02
N THR A 753 -26.78 -17.16 -28.82
CA THR A 753 -27.74 -16.79 -29.86
C THR A 753 -26.97 -16.15 -31.01
N VAL A 754 -27.23 -16.70 -32.19
CA VAL A 754 -26.86 -16.15 -33.49
C VAL A 754 -27.47 -14.74 -33.58
N SER A 755 -26.66 -13.70 -33.82
CA SER A 755 -27.20 -12.40 -34.20
C SER A 755 -26.44 -11.86 -35.40
N GLY A 756 -27.05 -12.10 -36.57
CA GLY A 756 -26.78 -11.41 -37.84
C GLY A 756 -28.02 -10.66 -38.34
N ALA A 757 -29.02 -10.41 -37.49
CA ALA A 757 -30.20 -9.64 -37.81
C ALA A 757 -30.55 -8.73 -36.63
N ALA A 758 -31.03 -7.52 -36.93
CA ALA A 758 -31.32 -6.45 -35.99
C ALA A 758 -31.96 -6.93 -34.67
N PRO A 759 -31.54 -6.38 -33.51
CA PRO A 759 -31.97 -6.89 -32.22
C PRO A 759 -33.48 -6.64 -32.01
N SER A 760 -34.24 -7.71 -31.78
CA SER A 760 -35.60 -7.63 -31.25
C SER A 760 -35.57 -7.37 -29.73
N PRO A 761 -36.53 -6.60 -29.17
CA PRO A 761 -36.47 -6.09 -27.79
C PRO A 761 -36.79 -7.11 -26.67
N SER A 762 -36.89 -8.41 -26.99
CA SER A 762 -37.34 -9.45 -26.05
C SER A 762 -36.41 -10.66 -25.91
N ALA A 763 -35.23 -10.64 -26.53
CA ALA A 763 -34.19 -11.64 -26.26
C ALA A 763 -33.31 -11.12 -25.12
N SER A 764 -33.31 -11.84 -23.99
CA SER A 764 -32.40 -11.65 -22.86
C SER A 764 -30.94 -11.62 -23.35
N ALA A 765 -30.41 -10.41 -23.55
CA ALA A 765 -29.03 -10.19 -23.92
C ALA A 765 -28.15 -10.28 -22.67
N ASP A 766 -27.61 -11.47 -22.41
CA ASP A 766 -26.27 -11.65 -21.84
C ASP A 766 -25.85 -13.12 -21.99
N CYS A 767 -25.37 -13.46 -23.18
CA CYS A 767 -24.53 -14.62 -23.39
C CYS A 767 -23.12 -14.28 -22.85
N GLN A 768 -22.97 -14.20 -21.52
CA GLN A 768 -21.66 -14.02 -20.89
C GLN A 768 -21.23 -15.36 -20.32
N VAL A 769 -20.18 -15.96 -20.88
CA VAL A 769 -19.43 -17.01 -20.19
C VAL A 769 -19.01 -16.41 -18.84
N ARG A 770 -19.31 -17.08 -17.72
CA ARG A 770 -18.95 -16.55 -16.39
C ARG A 770 -17.43 -16.35 -16.32
N LEU A 771 -16.98 -15.31 -15.62
CA LEU A 771 -15.56 -15.10 -15.39
C LEU A 771 -15.09 -16.02 -14.26
N PRO A 772 -14.02 -16.83 -14.44
CA PRO A 772 -13.46 -17.58 -13.33
C PRO A 772 -12.99 -16.65 -12.21
N GLN A 773 -13.28 -17.01 -10.96
CA GLN A 773 -12.97 -16.18 -9.79
C GLN A 773 -11.46 -15.82 -9.70
N ALA A 774 -10.56 -16.76 -10.02
CA ALA A 774 -9.12 -16.50 -10.02
C ALA A 774 -8.74 -15.40 -11.03
N VAL A 775 -9.37 -15.39 -12.21
CA VAL A 775 -9.16 -14.35 -13.23
C VAL A 775 -9.71 -13.01 -12.75
N TYR A 776 -10.90 -13.02 -12.13
CA TYR A 776 -11.46 -11.83 -11.48
C TYR A 776 -10.48 -11.26 -10.45
N ASN A 777 -9.97 -12.07 -9.52
CA ASN A 777 -9.10 -11.61 -8.44
C ASN A 777 -7.80 -11.00 -8.96
N ILE A 778 -7.20 -11.57 -10.02
CA ILE A 778 -5.98 -11.02 -10.65
C ILE A 778 -6.24 -9.61 -11.20
N ILE A 779 -7.35 -9.44 -11.93
CA ILE A 779 -7.69 -8.15 -12.52
C ILE A 779 -8.11 -7.15 -11.44
N ALA A 780 -8.92 -7.59 -10.46
CA ALA A 780 -9.35 -6.77 -9.33
C ALA A 780 -8.17 -6.30 -8.48
N ALA A 781 -7.22 -7.18 -8.18
CA ALA A 781 -5.98 -6.84 -7.47
C ALA A 781 -5.17 -5.78 -8.22
N ARG A 782 -5.12 -5.87 -9.56
CA ARG A 782 -4.48 -4.88 -10.41
C ARG A 782 -5.24 -3.53 -10.39
N LEU A 783 -6.57 -3.55 -10.46
CA LEU A 783 -7.40 -2.33 -10.35
C LEU A 783 -7.22 -1.63 -9.00
N ASP A 784 -7.08 -2.38 -7.91
CA ASP A 784 -6.85 -1.83 -6.56
C ASP A 784 -5.45 -1.20 -6.37
N THR A 785 -4.55 -1.31 -7.36
CA THR A 785 -3.28 -0.55 -7.37
C THR A 785 -3.42 0.88 -7.93
N LEU A 786 -4.60 1.24 -8.41
CA LEU A 786 -4.92 2.59 -8.89
C LEU A 786 -5.39 3.46 -7.73
N SER A 787 -5.13 4.77 -7.82
CA SER A 787 -5.74 5.72 -6.89
C SER A 787 -7.26 5.77 -7.05
N ARG A 788 -7.98 6.30 -6.05
CA ARG A 788 -9.45 6.43 -6.09
C ARG A 788 -9.92 7.19 -7.34
N ALA A 789 -9.23 8.26 -7.72
CA ALA A 789 -9.57 9.07 -8.90
C ALA A 789 -9.32 8.29 -10.20
N GLU A 790 -8.16 7.64 -10.34
CA GLU A 790 -7.81 6.81 -11.51
C GLU A 790 -8.81 5.66 -11.69
N LYS A 791 -9.15 4.96 -10.59
CA LYS A 791 -10.09 3.85 -10.60
C LYS A 791 -11.50 4.31 -10.97
N SER A 792 -11.95 5.47 -10.46
CA SER A 792 -13.24 6.05 -10.84
C SER A 792 -13.31 6.35 -12.33
N VAL A 793 -12.28 7.01 -12.89
CA VAL A 793 -12.21 7.31 -14.34
C VAL A 793 -12.23 6.03 -15.18
N LEU A 794 -11.51 4.98 -14.75
CA LEU A 794 -11.52 3.69 -15.44
C LEU A 794 -12.88 2.98 -15.35
N GLN A 795 -13.56 3.07 -14.21
CA GLN A 795 -14.92 2.54 -14.04
C GLN A 795 -15.95 3.33 -14.85
N ASP A 796 -15.80 4.65 -14.97
CA ASP A 796 -16.63 5.50 -15.84
C ASP A 796 -16.41 5.14 -17.31
N ALA A 797 -15.15 4.90 -17.71
CA ALA A 797 -14.82 4.39 -19.03
C ALA A 797 -15.45 3.01 -19.30
N ALA A 798 -15.59 2.16 -18.27
CA ALA A 798 -16.14 0.81 -18.43
C ALA A 798 -17.64 0.78 -18.75
N VAL A 799 -18.35 1.88 -18.49
CA VAL A 799 -19.77 2.05 -18.86
C VAL A 799 -19.96 2.12 -20.38
N PHE A 800 -18.94 2.57 -21.11
CA PHE A 800 -18.93 2.61 -22.58
C PHE A 800 -18.47 1.27 -23.17
N ASP A 801 -18.85 0.96 -24.40
CA ASP A 801 -18.67 -0.39 -24.96
C ASP A 801 -17.24 -0.77 -25.34
N ARG A 802 -16.56 0.05 -26.14
CA ARG A 802 -15.20 -0.30 -26.61
C ARG A 802 -14.23 0.86 -26.68
N VAL A 803 -14.68 2.02 -27.14
CA VAL A 803 -13.80 3.16 -27.40
C VAL A 803 -14.25 4.36 -26.59
N VAL A 804 -13.30 4.97 -25.88
CA VAL A 804 -13.52 6.10 -24.98
C VAL A 804 -12.54 7.24 -25.26
N TRP A 805 -12.94 8.46 -24.92
CA TRP A 805 -12.09 9.65 -24.98
C TRP A 805 -12.48 10.62 -23.85
N ALA A 806 -11.74 11.72 -23.69
CA ALA A 806 -11.84 12.57 -22.51
C ALA A 806 -13.22 13.25 -22.32
N GLU A 807 -13.86 13.70 -23.40
CA GLU A 807 -15.13 14.44 -23.35
C GLU A 807 -16.32 13.66 -22.71
N PRO A 808 -16.66 12.43 -23.15
CA PRO A 808 -17.76 11.67 -22.57
C PRO A 808 -17.49 11.27 -21.11
N ILE A 809 -16.23 10.98 -20.77
CA ILE A 809 -15.87 10.61 -19.41
C ILE A 809 -15.92 11.83 -18.47
N ALA A 810 -15.48 13.00 -18.92
CA ALA A 810 -15.60 14.24 -18.15
C ALA A 810 -17.06 14.56 -17.80
N ALA A 811 -17.98 14.31 -18.74
CA ALA A 811 -19.41 14.53 -18.52
C ALA A 811 -20.02 13.58 -17.48
N ILE A 812 -19.56 12.31 -17.42
CA ILE A 812 -20.05 11.34 -16.43
C ILE A 812 -19.36 11.55 -15.08
N SER A 813 -18.04 11.74 -15.05
CA SER A 813 -17.24 11.84 -13.83
C SER A 813 -17.41 13.17 -13.09
N GLY A 814 -17.82 14.23 -13.78
CA GLY A 814 -17.87 15.59 -13.23
C GLY A 814 -16.50 16.25 -13.12
N LEU A 815 -15.44 15.62 -13.65
CA LEU A 815 -14.09 16.15 -13.70
C LEU A 815 -13.88 17.10 -14.88
N GLY A 816 -12.86 17.96 -14.79
CA GLY A 816 -12.44 18.79 -15.92
C GLY A 816 -11.95 17.94 -17.10
N ARG A 817 -12.14 18.42 -18.34
CA ARG A 817 -11.66 17.72 -19.55
C ARG A 817 -10.15 17.48 -19.53
N GLY A 818 -9.37 18.45 -19.07
CA GLY A 818 -7.91 18.35 -18.98
C GLY A 818 -7.47 17.26 -17.99
N GLU A 819 -8.04 17.29 -16.78
CA GLU A 819 -7.78 16.29 -15.75
C GLU A 819 -8.16 14.88 -16.22
N THR A 820 -9.32 14.73 -16.87
CA THR A 820 -9.75 13.44 -17.44
C THR A 820 -8.76 12.92 -18.50
N ALA A 821 -8.24 13.79 -19.35
CA ALA A 821 -7.25 13.42 -20.36
C ALA A 821 -5.93 12.96 -19.73
N ASP A 822 -5.48 13.61 -18.68
CA ASP A 822 -4.27 13.23 -17.93
C ASP A 822 -4.43 11.86 -17.26
N GLN A 823 -5.60 11.59 -16.68
CA GLN A 823 -5.94 10.30 -16.10
C GLN A 823 -5.98 9.19 -17.16
N LEU A 824 -6.57 9.44 -18.34
CA LEU A 824 -6.58 8.46 -19.44
C LEU A 824 -5.17 8.15 -19.97
N ASN A 825 -4.33 9.17 -20.11
CA ASN A 825 -2.91 8.99 -20.47
C ASN A 825 -2.14 8.20 -19.39
N TYR A 826 -2.46 8.41 -18.12
CA TYR A 826 -1.88 7.63 -17.02
C TYR A 826 -2.31 6.16 -17.07
N LEU A 827 -3.61 5.89 -17.28
CA LEU A 827 -4.16 4.54 -17.41
C LEU A 827 -3.59 3.78 -18.62
N GLU A 828 -3.26 4.49 -19.70
CA GLU A 828 -2.52 3.94 -20.84
C GLU A 828 -1.09 3.53 -20.44
N ARG A 829 -0.34 4.41 -19.76
CA ARG A 829 1.03 4.08 -19.28
C ARG A 829 1.03 2.91 -18.31
N ARG A 830 0.00 2.78 -17.47
CA ARG A 830 -0.22 1.65 -16.55
C ARG A 830 -0.73 0.39 -17.28
N GLY A 831 -0.98 0.46 -18.58
CA GLY A 831 -1.34 -0.67 -19.44
C GLY A 831 -2.79 -1.15 -19.31
N PHE A 832 -3.69 -0.36 -18.73
CA PHE A 832 -5.12 -0.66 -18.70
C PHE A 832 -5.81 -0.29 -20.02
N LEU A 833 -5.35 0.80 -20.63
CA LEU A 833 -5.86 1.32 -21.90
C LEU A 833 -4.77 1.27 -22.98
N VAL A 834 -5.18 1.27 -24.24
CA VAL A 834 -4.30 1.44 -25.41
C VAL A 834 -4.90 2.47 -26.35
N ARG A 835 -4.03 3.27 -26.99
CA ARG A 835 -4.46 4.27 -27.97
C ARG A 835 -4.90 3.59 -29.27
N THR A 836 -6.09 3.95 -29.74
CA THR A 836 -6.57 3.52 -31.05
C THR A 836 -6.01 4.43 -32.14
N ARG A 837 -5.73 3.88 -33.33
CA ARG A 837 -5.26 4.67 -34.50
C ARG A 837 -6.31 5.66 -35.03
N GLN A 838 -7.58 5.50 -34.67
CA GLN A 838 -8.68 6.36 -35.09
C GLN A 838 -8.68 7.66 -34.27
N ARG A 839 -8.53 8.81 -34.93
CA ARG A 839 -8.72 10.11 -34.29
C ARG A 839 -10.21 10.49 -34.29
N SER A 840 -10.69 11.13 -33.22
CA SER A 840 -12.03 11.71 -33.21
C SER A 840 -12.16 12.85 -34.24
N ARG A 841 -13.40 13.21 -34.61
CA ARG A 841 -13.70 14.40 -35.44
C ARG A 841 -13.03 15.67 -34.88
N ASN A 842 -12.80 15.73 -33.56
CA ASN A 842 -12.20 16.86 -32.83
C ASN A 842 -10.69 16.72 -32.55
N ARG A 843 -9.95 15.81 -33.23
CA ARG A 843 -8.51 15.52 -33.00
C ARG A 843 -8.17 14.96 -31.60
N GLU A 844 -9.16 14.55 -30.82
CA GLU A 844 -8.94 13.90 -29.52
C GLU A 844 -8.40 12.47 -29.67
N VAL A 845 -7.60 12.08 -28.69
CA VAL A 845 -7.01 10.73 -28.58
C VAL A 845 -8.08 9.76 -28.09
N LYS A 846 -8.30 8.69 -28.84
CA LYS A 846 -9.21 7.61 -28.48
C LYS A 846 -8.44 6.48 -27.80
N PHE A 847 -9.07 5.91 -26.79
CA PHE A 847 -8.55 4.80 -26.01
C PHE A 847 -9.52 3.63 -26.07
N GLU A 848 -8.98 2.42 -26.04
CA GLU A 848 -9.73 1.18 -25.82
C GLU A 848 -9.10 0.42 -24.66
N PHE A 849 -9.87 -0.45 -24.02
CA PHE A 849 -9.33 -1.33 -23.00
C PHE A 849 -8.33 -2.30 -23.63
N ARG A 850 -7.15 -2.44 -23.04
CA ARG A 850 -6.15 -3.42 -23.51
C ARG A 850 -6.72 -4.84 -23.54
N HIS A 851 -7.63 -5.14 -22.62
CA HIS A 851 -8.31 -6.43 -22.53
C HIS A 851 -9.77 -6.24 -22.11
N SER A 852 -10.70 -6.94 -22.80
CA SER A 852 -12.14 -6.95 -22.50
C SER A 852 -12.47 -7.26 -21.03
N LEU A 853 -11.79 -8.23 -20.42
CA LEU A 853 -12.00 -8.61 -19.03
C LEU A 853 -11.70 -7.49 -18.03
N VAL A 854 -10.75 -6.59 -18.34
CA VAL A 854 -10.46 -5.43 -17.48
C VAL A 854 -11.69 -4.52 -17.39
N ARG A 855 -12.37 -4.30 -18.51
CA ARG A 855 -13.63 -3.55 -18.56
C ARG A 855 -14.72 -4.26 -17.77
N GLU A 856 -14.92 -5.55 -17.99
CA GLU A 856 -15.96 -6.33 -17.32
C GLU A 856 -15.79 -6.31 -15.80
N VAL A 857 -14.56 -6.52 -15.30
CA VAL A 857 -14.26 -6.49 -13.87
C VAL A 857 -14.47 -5.07 -13.32
N ALA A 858 -13.95 -4.03 -13.98
CA ALA A 858 -14.15 -2.64 -13.55
C ALA A 858 -15.65 -2.27 -13.47
N TYR A 859 -16.44 -2.68 -14.47
CA TYR A 859 -17.88 -2.47 -14.49
C TYR A 859 -18.63 -3.29 -13.40
N SER A 860 -18.21 -4.53 -13.15
CA SER A 860 -18.82 -5.40 -12.14
C SER A 860 -18.59 -4.94 -10.69
N GLN A 861 -17.51 -4.18 -10.44
CA GLN A 861 -17.22 -3.59 -9.13
C GLN A 861 -18.15 -2.43 -8.78
N LEU A 862 -18.87 -1.87 -9.75
CA LEU A 862 -19.82 -0.80 -9.51
C LEU A 862 -21.08 -1.33 -8.81
N PRO A 863 -21.52 -0.69 -7.71
CA PRO A 863 -22.83 -0.94 -7.12
C PRO A 863 -23.95 -0.80 -8.14
N ARG A 864 -25.10 -1.44 -7.87
CA ARG A 864 -26.27 -1.35 -8.77
C ARG A 864 -26.77 0.10 -8.93
N SER A 865 -26.82 0.86 -7.84
CA SER A 865 -27.16 2.30 -7.84
C SER A 865 -26.26 3.08 -8.79
N ASP A 866 -24.95 2.92 -8.64
CA ASP A 866 -23.96 3.68 -9.37
C ASP A 866 -23.99 3.34 -10.86
N ARG A 867 -24.26 2.07 -11.22
CA ARG A 867 -24.46 1.66 -12.61
C ARG A 867 -25.67 2.35 -13.24
N ALA A 868 -26.78 2.43 -12.50
CA ALA A 868 -27.98 3.15 -12.98
C ALA A 868 -27.66 4.63 -13.21
N ASP A 869 -27.09 5.31 -12.21
CA ASP A 869 -26.76 6.73 -12.28
C ASP A 869 -25.76 7.06 -13.39
N LYS A 870 -24.74 6.22 -13.59
CA LYS A 870 -23.75 6.40 -14.67
C LYS A 870 -24.37 6.15 -16.05
N HIS A 871 -25.23 5.14 -16.20
CA HIS A 871 -25.93 4.91 -17.47
C HIS A 871 -26.92 6.03 -17.80
N GLN A 872 -27.61 6.58 -16.80
CA GLN A 872 -28.48 7.74 -16.98
C GLN A 872 -27.69 8.98 -17.41
N ARG A 873 -26.56 9.28 -16.76
CA ARG A 873 -25.65 10.38 -17.16
C ARG A 873 -25.10 10.18 -18.57
N CYS A 874 -24.73 8.95 -18.93
CA CYS A 874 -24.29 8.61 -20.29
C CYS A 874 -25.37 8.89 -21.33
N ALA A 875 -26.62 8.46 -21.09
CA ALA A 875 -27.74 8.70 -22.00
C ALA A 875 -28.01 10.20 -22.17
N ALA A 876 -28.02 10.98 -21.09
CA ALA A 876 -28.21 12.43 -21.14
C ALA A 876 -27.10 13.15 -21.94
N TRP A 877 -25.85 12.70 -21.80
CA TRP A 877 -24.74 13.23 -22.60
C TRP A 877 -24.88 12.88 -24.08
N LEU A 878 -25.22 11.63 -24.42
CA LEU A 878 -25.39 11.17 -25.80
C LEU A 878 -26.53 11.92 -26.52
N GLU A 879 -27.61 12.23 -25.82
CA GLU A 879 -28.72 13.06 -26.32
C GLU A 879 -28.25 14.48 -26.65
N THR A 880 -27.46 15.07 -25.76
CA THR A 880 -26.89 16.41 -25.96
C THR A 880 -25.88 16.45 -27.11
N ALA A 881 -25.13 15.36 -27.31
CA ALA A 881 -24.13 15.21 -28.36
C ALA A 881 -24.72 14.85 -29.74
N GLY A 882 -26.04 14.58 -29.83
CA GLY A 882 -26.72 14.24 -31.09
C GLY A 882 -26.30 12.89 -31.68
N VAL A 883 -25.96 11.91 -30.83
CA VAL A 883 -25.52 10.56 -31.23
C VAL A 883 -26.74 9.65 -31.48
N GLU A 884 -26.56 8.54 -32.20
CA GLU A 884 -27.61 7.58 -32.59
C GLU A 884 -28.61 7.22 -31.47
N THR A 885 -29.91 7.30 -31.77
CA THR A 885 -31.03 7.05 -30.84
C THR A 885 -30.96 5.65 -30.22
N ALA A 886 -30.48 4.65 -30.94
CA ALA A 886 -30.34 3.28 -30.45
C ALA A 886 -29.34 3.14 -29.29
N LEU A 887 -28.26 3.94 -29.27
CA LEU A 887 -27.28 3.93 -28.20
C LEU A 887 -27.81 4.62 -26.92
N VAL A 888 -28.60 5.68 -27.11
CA VAL A 888 -29.33 6.35 -26.01
C VAL A 888 -30.33 5.39 -25.37
N GLU A 889 -31.15 4.72 -26.18
CA GLU A 889 -32.13 3.73 -25.73
C GLU A 889 -31.47 2.55 -25.02
N HIS A 890 -30.32 2.07 -25.52
CA HIS A 890 -29.52 1.05 -24.85
C HIS A 890 -29.14 1.46 -23.41
N HIS A 891 -28.59 2.67 -23.23
CA HIS A 891 -28.18 3.13 -21.89
C HIS A 891 -29.36 3.40 -20.96
N ARG A 892 -30.49 3.92 -21.46
CA ARG A 892 -31.72 4.06 -20.66
C ARG A 892 -32.24 2.70 -20.20
N HIS A 893 -32.28 1.72 -21.10
CA HIS A 893 -32.69 0.36 -20.75
C HIS A 893 -31.78 -0.27 -19.69
N ARG A 894 -30.44 -0.09 -19.79
CA ARG A 894 -29.50 -0.58 -18.77
C ARG A 894 -29.69 0.12 -17.42
N SER A 895 -30.00 1.41 -17.41
CA SER A 895 -30.35 2.14 -16.20
C SER A 895 -31.60 1.55 -15.53
N GLU A 896 -32.67 1.30 -16.29
CA GLU A 896 -33.89 0.71 -15.78
C GLU A 896 -33.67 -0.71 -15.23
N LEU A 897 -32.91 -1.55 -15.93
CA LEU A 897 -32.57 -2.90 -15.45
C LEU A 897 -31.78 -2.86 -14.13
N ALA A 898 -30.86 -1.91 -13.98
CA ALA A 898 -30.09 -1.73 -12.76
C ALA A 898 -30.97 -1.24 -11.59
N SER A 899 -31.97 -0.40 -11.85
CA SER A 899 -32.92 0.12 -10.84
C SER A 899 -34.04 -0.87 -10.46
N ARG A 900 -34.55 -1.68 -11.40
CA ARG A 900 -35.68 -2.61 -11.17
C ARG A 900 -35.33 -3.78 -10.23
N ALA A 901 -34.06 -4.07 -10.02
CA ALA A 901 -33.60 -5.12 -9.11
C ALA A 901 -33.61 -4.71 -7.61
N ASN A 902 -34.19 -3.55 -7.28
CA ASN A 902 -34.47 -3.07 -5.91
C ASN A 902 -35.93 -3.31 -5.46
N GLY A 903 -36.76 -3.93 -6.31
CA GLY A 903 -38.17 -4.23 -6.03
C GLY A 903 -38.37 -5.60 -5.41
#